data_AF-A0A833GY52-F1
#
_entry.id   AF-A0A833GY52-F1
#
_cell.length_a   1.000
_cell.length_b   1.000
_cell.length_c   1.000
_cell.angle_alpha   90.00
_cell.angle_beta   90.00
_cell.angle_gamma   90.00
#
_symmetry.space_group_name_H-M   'P 1'
#
loop_
_entity.id
_entity.type
_entity.pdbx_description
1 polymer ?
#
loop_
_entity_poly.entity_id
_entity_poly.type
_entity_poly.pdbx_seq_one_letter_code
_entity_poly.pdbx_strand_id
1 'polypeptide(L)'
;MSARRRIEFPRSLSPLLTALAMLLLALRPSLPLYGEVWSDLEEPEYSGSEAEGHYPFNLGYLAYYESWTNEQGKSLKSINVFHLWKFTYYPKYTSVRFFPLYYSQHSTIDSRRRRLIFPLYYDQVSRDGKGSMSFLLPVYYNEYKDEQNSLFLSLLYGSRYQNGDVTRWIGPVYWGKDSSKDVARGGLFPIIQYRREGRQKELLLHPLLGHFEWGPERSVHLFPLLPLLHYYSRDQQADETTFYFIPFYRSKKSDERSRFHILPVYFSGADRSPDMQTDFEMLLPLFYLSSRESKSAKDKKVLAPVIPLLFYYSRGHNQYRSYDTLWVPGYFSYNDQYADADADADADAYSRGRFIPGIYYSSEEKDRSGRQSSYTNIALLYNRSTSSDPESGAASSSYSVLPFFYSGEGKDRAGNTYDSLWVTGYYSWDNKSAVNDTGSSGWLIPLLFYNSSSTDKQGRLSSYRNIALLYNRSTSKDPESGAASSSYSVLPFFYSGEGKDRAGNTYDSLWVTGYYSWNNKSAVYNTASSGSMFPLFFYNSRATDKHGRESSYSNIALLYNRSKSTDPESGAASSSYSVLPFFYSGEEKDRAGNTYDSLWVTGYYSWNNKSAVYNTTSSGSMFPLFFYNSSSTDKHGRESSYRNIALLYNRSTSKDPESGAASSSYSVLPFFYSGEGKDRAGNTYDSLWATGYYSWDNKSAVYNTTSSGSMFPLFFYNSSSTDKHGRESSYRNIALLY
;
A
#
# COMPACT_ATOMS: atom_id res chain seq x y z
N MET A 1 55.67 0.24 -20.48
CA MET A 1 55.94 0.83 -21.83
C MET A 1 55.01 0.15 -22.82
N SER A 2 53.85 0.74 -23.09
CA SER A 2 53.57 1.75 -24.14
C SER A 2 53.27 1.09 -25.49
N ALA A 3 52.22 1.40 -26.25
CA ALA A 3 50.93 2.06 -26.06
C ALA A 3 50.20 1.86 -27.41
N ARG A 4 49.00 1.27 -27.45
CA ARG A 4 48.13 1.31 -28.64
C ARG A 4 47.07 2.39 -28.43
N ARG A 5 47.18 3.50 -29.18
CA ARG A 5 46.16 4.55 -29.26
C ARG A 5 44.91 4.00 -29.95
N ARG A 6 43.77 4.00 -29.25
CA ARG A 6 42.44 4.01 -29.88
C ARG A 6 42.11 5.43 -30.30
N ILE A 7 41.61 5.56 -31.52
CA ILE A 7 41.01 6.79 -32.05
C ILE A 7 39.54 6.74 -31.65
N GLU A 8 39.10 7.71 -30.85
CA GLU A 8 37.70 7.92 -30.50
C GLU A 8 37.04 8.85 -31.52
N PHE A 9 35.86 8.47 -32.00
CA PHE A 9 34.98 9.33 -32.78
C PHE A 9 33.99 10.04 -31.84
N PRO A 10 33.74 11.35 -31.99
CA PRO A 10 32.84 12.09 -31.11
C PRO A 10 31.37 11.75 -31.36
N ARG A 11 30.66 11.37 -30.30
CA ARG A 11 29.22 11.12 -30.26
C ARG A 11 28.43 12.43 -30.25
N SER A 12 28.23 13.09 -31.40
CA SER A 12 27.25 14.19 -31.50
C SER A 12 26.77 14.52 -32.93
N LEU A 13 26.56 13.52 -33.80
CA LEU A 13 26.17 13.72 -35.21
C LEU A 13 24.86 13.01 -35.62
N SER A 14 23.93 12.77 -34.68
CA SER A 14 22.70 12.00 -34.96
C SER A 14 21.56 12.78 -35.64
N PRO A 15 21.13 13.98 -35.20
CA PRO A 15 19.88 14.56 -35.71
C PRO A 15 19.99 15.15 -37.14
N LEU A 16 21.17 15.66 -37.53
CA LEU A 16 21.39 16.19 -38.88
C LEU A 16 21.43 15.07 -39.93
N LEU A 17 22.02 13.93 -39.59
CA LEU A 17 22.05 12.73 -40.43
C LEU A 17 20.66 12.07 -40.51
N THR A 18 19.87 12.09 -39.43
CA THR A 18 18.48 11.64 -39.45
C THR A 18 17.60 12.59 -40.27
N ALA A 19 17.78 13.90 -40.18
CA ALA A 19 17.06 14.88 -41.00
C ALA A 19 17.46 14.77 -42.48
N LEU A 20 18.75 14.55 -42.77
CA LEU A 20 19.22 14.28 -44.13
C LEU A 20 18.67 12.95 -44.65
N ALA A 21 18.65 11.89 -43.83
CA ALA A 21 18.06 10.60 -44.18
C ALA A 21 16.54 10.70 -44.41
N MET A 22 15.83 11.48 -43.59
CA MET A 22 14.40 11.76 -43.76
C MET A 22 14.12 12.63 -44.98
N LEU A 23 14.99 13.59 -45.30
CA LEU A 23 14.93 14.36 -46.54
C LEU A 23 15.21 13.46 -47.75
N LEU A 24 16.21 12.57 -47.67
CA LEU A 24 16.54 11.59 -48.71
C LEU A 24 15.42 10.54 -48.89
N LEU A 25 14.71 10.18 -47.82
CA LEU A 25 13.53 9.32 -47.84
C LEU A 25 12.30 10.05 -48.41
N ALA A 26 12.10 11.32 -48.06
CA ALA A 26 11.02 12.17 -48.59
C ALA A 26 11.25 12.57 -50.05
N LEU A 27 12.51 12.59 -50.50
CA LEU A 27 12.90 12.80 -51.90
C LEU A 27 12.93 11.51 -52.72
N ARG A 28 12.54 10.35 -52.17
CA ARG A 28 12.10 9.24 -53.03
C ARG A 28 10.91 9.76 -53.83
N PRO A 29 10.89 9.64 -55.16
CA PRO A 29 9.73 10.03 -55.97
C PRO A 29 8.60 9.01 -55.77
N SER A 30 8.13 8.88 -54.55
CA SER A 30 6.88 8.23 -54.16
C SER A 30 5.83 9.33 -53.99
N LEU A 31 5.57 10.04 -55.09
CA LEU A 31 4.25 10.62 -55.33
C LEU A 31 3.53 9.62 -56.23
N PRO A 32 2.77 8.67 -55.66
CA PRO A 32 2.03 7.70 -56.44
C PRO A 32 0.73 8.36 -56.89
N LEU A 33 0.70 8.89 -58.11
CA LEU A 33 -0.60 9.05 -58.77
C LEU A 33 -1.08 7.75 -59.41
N TYR A 34 -0.17 6.77 -59.57
CA TYR A 34 -0.49 5.43 -60.01
C TYR A 34 0.54 4.40 -59.48
N GLY A 35 0.64 4.23 -58.16
CA GLY A 35 1.55 3.23 -57.56
C GLY A 35 1.29 1.80 -58.08
N GLU A 36 0.02 1.45 -58.35
CA GLU A 36 -0.37 0.14 -58.91
C GLU A 36 -0.04 -0.03 -60.40
N VAL A 37 0.26 1.05 -61.15
CA VAL A 37 0.51 0.98 -62.61
C VAL A 37 1.99 0.89 -62.94
N TRP A 38 2.88 0.93 -61.96
CA TRP A 38 4.33 0.79 -62.21
C TRP A 38 4.95 -0.41 -61.48
N SER A 39 4.21 -1.06 -60.58
CA SER A 39 4.67 -2.23 -59.82
C SER A 39 4.94 -3.45 -60.70
N ASP A 40 4.24 -3.59 -61.84
CA ASP A 40 4.50 -4.67 -62.81
C ASP A 40 5.86 -4.53 -63.52
N LEU A 41 6.40 -3.30 -63.52
CA LEU A 41 7.72 -2.97 -64.05
C LEU A 41 8.83 -3.10 -63.00
N GLU A 42 8.51 -3.32 -61.72
CA GLU A 42 9.52 -3.52 -60.68
C GLU A 42 10.11 -4.94 -60.79
N GLU A 43 11.44 -5.00 -60.89
CA GLU A 43 12.21 -6.25 -60.82
C GLU A 43 12.85 -6.33 -59.42
N PRO A 44 13.02 -7.53 -58.83
CA PRO A 44 13.58 -7.68 -57.49
C PRO A 44 15.00 -7.10 -57.40
N GLU A 45 15.23 -6.21 -56.42
CA GLU A 45 16.58 -5.74 -56.09
C GLU A 45 17.30 -6.82 -55.27
N TYR A 46 18.31 -7.46 -55.86
CA TYR A 46 19.18 -8.39 -55.13
C TYR A 46 20.13 -7.60 -54.22
N SER A 47 20.23 -8.01 -52.95
CA SER A 47 21.14 -7.41 -51.97
C SER A 47 21.80 -8.49 -51.12
N GLY A 48 23.01 -8.23 -50.62
CA GLY A 48 23.78 -9.21 -49.86
C GLY A 48 24.57 -10.18 -50.72
N SER A 49 24.86 -11.39 -50.20
CA SER A 49 25.71 -12.39 -50.86
C SER A 49 25.18 -12.86 -52.22
N GLU A 50 23.87 -12.78 -52.44
CA GLU A 50 23.23 -13.11 -53.72
C GLU A 50 23.59 -12.09 -54.82
N ALA A 51 23.90 -10.84 -54.44
CA ALA A 51 24.30 -9.80 -55.39
C ALA A 51 25.78 -9.92 -55.81
N GLU A 52 26.64 -10.55 -55.01
CA GLU A 52 28.10 -10.61 -55.25
C GLU A 52 28.45 -11.33 -56.56
N GLY A 53 27.61 -12.26 -57.03
CA GLY A 53 27.80 -12.97 -58.30
C GLY A 53 27.39 -12.18 -59.56
N HIS A 54 26.80 -10.99 -59.40
CA HIS A 54 26.17 -10.23 -60.49
C HIS A 54 26.92 -8.95 -60.89
N TYR A 55 28.10 -8.69 -60.29
CA TYR A 55 28.92 -7.53 -60.58
C TYR A 55 30.23 -7.90 -61.29
N PRO A 56 30.31 -7.84 -62.63
CA PRO A 56 31.58 -7.97 -63.34
C PRO A 56 32.62 -6.93 -62.92
N PHE A 57 32.17 -5.79 -62.37
CA PHE A 57 33.04 -4.73 -61.86
C PHE A 57 32.39 -4.06 -60.65
N ASN A 58 33.14 -3.95 -59.54
CA ASN A 58 32.67 -3.34 -58.30
C ASN A 58 33.83 -2.61 -57.59
N LEU A 59 33.82 -1.27 -57.61
CA LEU A 59 34.70 -0.39 -56.82
C LEU A 59 34.02 0.07 -55.52
N GLY A 60 33.24 -0.82 -54.90
CA GLY A 60 32.47 -0.53 -53.68
C GLY A 60 31.49 0.62 -53.89
N TYR A 61 31.54 1.61 -53.00
CA TYR A 61 30.68 2.79 -53.01
C TYR A 61 30.90 3.75 -54.20
N LEU A 62 32.02 3.64 -54.92
CA LEU A 62 32.40 4.62 -55.95
C LEU A 62 31.73 4.35 -57.29
N ALA A 63 31.74 3.10 -57.75
CA ALA A 63 31.08 2.70 -58.99
C ALA A 63 30.95 1.19 -59.06
N TYR A 64 29.84 0.69 -59.58
CA TYR A 64 29.66 -0.71 -59.88
C TYR A 64 28.88 -0.90 -61.19
N TYR A 65 29.23 -1.96 -61.91
CA TYR A 65 28.54 -2.43 -63.09
C TYR A 65 27.93 -3.78 -62.79
N GLU A 66 26.63 -3.88 -62.97
CA GLU A 66 25.82 -5.07 -62.76
C GLU A 66 25.43 -5.63 -64.13
N SER A 67 25.70 -6.91 -64.34
CA SER A 67 25.31 -7.63 -65.55
C SER A 67 25.00 -9.07 -65.22
N TRP A 68 23.75 -9.46 -65.40
CA TRP A 68 23.30 -10.83 -65.22
C TRP A 68 22.15 -11.16 -66.16
N THR A 69 21.77 -12.42 -66.19
CA THR A 69 20.69 -12.94 -67.02
C THR A 69 19.64 -13.51 -66.09
N ASN A 70 18.38 -13.08 -66.21
CA ASN A 70 17.32 -13.64 -65.39
C ASN A 70 16.97 -15.08 -65.80
N GLU A 71 16.13 -15.74 -65.00
CA GLU A 71 15.65 -17.11 -65.25
C GLU A 71 15.00 -17.29 -66.64
N GLN A 72 14.59 -16.18 -67.27
CA GLN A 72 13.95 -16.15 -68.59
C GLN A 72 14.96 -15.89 -69.74
N GLY A 73 16.27 -15.92 -69.46
CA GLY A 73 17.32 -15.74 -70.47
C GLY A 73 17.54 -14.30 -70.93
N LYS A 74 16.94 -13.30 -70.28
CA LYS A 74 17.06 -11.88 -70.67
C LYS A 74 18.19 -11.21 -69.90
N SER A 75 19.03 -10.45 -70.59
CA SER A 75 20.14 -9.72 -69.98
C SER A 75 19.64 -8.46 -69.28
N LEU A 76 20.06 -8.28 -68.02
CA LEU A 76 19.85 -7.10 -67.20
C LEU A 76 21.19 -6.41 -67.02
N LYS A 77 21.24 -5.11 -67.34
CA LYS A 77 22.46 -4.30 -67.21
C LYS A 77 22.15 -3.05 -66.42
N SER A 78 22.95 -2.78 -65.39
CA SER A 78 22.93 -1.50 -64.69
C SER A 78 24.34 -0.99 -64.44
N ILE A 79 24.54 0.31 -64.59
CA ILE A 79 25.76 0.98 -64.17
C ILE A 79 25.39 2.04 -63.15
N ASN A 80 26.10 2.05 -62.04
CA ASN A 80 25.95 3.03 -60.98
C ASN A 80 27.31 3.68 -60.72
N VAL A 81 27.31 5.01 -60.66
CA VAL A 81 28.47 5.85 -60.38
C VAL A 81 28.12 6.76 -59.20
N PHE A 82 28.83 6.58 -58.08
CA PHE A 82 28.69 7.30 -56.80
C PHE A 82 27.29 7.32 -56.20
N HIS A 83 26.38 6.42 -56.61
CA HIS A 83 24.93 6.52 -56.33
C HIS A 83 24.26 7.82 -56.84
N LEU A 84 25.01 8.71 -57.47
CA LEU A 84 24.54 9.96 -58.06
C LEU A 84 24.05 9.73 -59.48
N TRP A 85 24.67 8.85 -60.25
CA TRP A 85 24.22 8.52 -61.61
C TRP A 85 23.98 7.01 -61.74
N LYS A 86 22.79 6.64 -62.22
CA LYS A 86 22.43 5.24 -62.50
C LYS A 86 21.76 5.13 -63.85
N PHE A 87 22.29 4.29 -64.72
CA PHE A 87 21.63 3.86 -65.95
C PHE A 87 21.23 2.40 -65.80
N THR A 88 19.99 2.07 -66.13
CA THR A 88 19.45 0.71 -66.03
C THR A 88 18.74 0.34 -67.32
N TYR A 89 19.16 -0.77 -67.91
CA TYR A 89 18.56 -1.37 -69.10
C TYR A 89 18.04 -2.75 -68.71
N TYR A 90 16.75 -2.82 -68.41
CA TYR A 90 16.04 -4.05 -68.05
C TYR A 90 15.01 -4.40 -69.12
N PRO A 91 14.57 -5.67 -69.18
CA PRO A 91 13.64 -6.13 -70.22
C PRO A 91 12.31 -5.38 -70.25
N LYS A 92 11.84 -4.91 -69.10
CA LYS A 92 10.55 -4.22 -68.94
C LYS A 92 10.65 -2.70 -68.99
N TYR A 93 11.82 -2.14 -68.70
CA TYR A 93 12.01 -0.69 -68.70
C TYR A 93 13.46 -0.29 -68.92
N THR A 94 13.62 0.93 -69.44
CA THR A 94 14.87 1.66 -69.42
C THR A 94 14.74 2.82 -68.45
N SER A 95 15.76 3.04 -67.61
CA SER A 95 15.76 4.20 -66.71
C SER A 95 17.12 4.87 -66.59
N VAL A 96 17.07 6.19 -66.44
CA VAL A 96 18.22 7.05 -66.19
C VAL A 96 17.92 7.87 -64.94
N ARG A 97 18.84 7.84 -63.98
CA ARG A 97 18.77 8.63 -62.75
C ARG A 97 20.04 9.44 -62.62
N PHE A 98 19.90 10.74 -62.41
CA PHE A 98 20.93 11.63 -61.90
C PHE A 98 20.41 12.24 -60.60
N PHE A 99 20.68 11.59 -59.48
CA PHE A 99 20.12 11.94 -58.19
C PHE A 99 20.67 13.29 -57.66
N PRO A 100 19.82 14.18 -57.10
CA PRO A 100 18.36 14.13 -57.07
C PRO A 100 17.69 14.81 -58.27
N LEU A 101 18.46 15.37 -59.21
CA LEU A 101 17.99 16.36 -60.20
C LEU A 101 17.18 15.77 -61.35
N TYR A 102 17.44 14.55 -61.78
CA TYR A 102 16.82 13.97 -62.98
C TYR A 102 16.46 12.51 -62.79
N TYR A 103 15.26 12.14 -63.23
CA TYR A 103 14.86 10.77 -63.34
C TYR A 103 13.95 10.59 -64.56
N SER A 104 14.28 9.61 -65.39
CA SER A 104 13.46 9.21 -66.54
C SER A 104 13.33 7.71 -66.53
N GLN A 105 12.12 7.21 -66.67
CA GLN A 105 11.84 5.80 -66.91
C GLN A 105 10.86 5.66 -68.04
N HIS A 106 11.24 4.83 -69.00
CA HIS A 106 10.43 4.47 -70.15
C HIS A 106 10.18 2.97 -70.13
N SER A 107 8.91 2.59 -70.17
CA SER A 107 8.51 1.20 -70.36
C SER A 107 8.95 0.73 -71.74
N THR A 108 9.48 -0.49 -71.82
CA THR A 108 9.81 -1.13 -73.11
C THR A 108 8.67 -2.02 -73.60
N ILE A 109 7.68 -2.31 -72.74
CA ILE A 109 6.53 -3.16 -73.05
C ILE A 109 5.30 -2.38 -73.52
N ASP A 110 5.24 -1.06 -73.26
CA ASP A 110 4.16 -0.17 -73.68
C ASP A 110 4.60 1.31 -73.68
N SER A 111 3.65 2.23 -73.95
CA SER A 111 3.90 3.66 -74.09
C SER A 111 4.05 4.41 -72.75
N ARG A 112 4.02 3.72 -71.60
CA ARG A 112 4.16 4.35 -70.28
C ARG A 112 5.51 5.05 -70.18
N ARG A 113 5.48 6.30 -69.72
CA ARG A 113 6.70 7.05 -69.38
C ARG A 113 6.49 7.88 -68.13
N ARG A 114 7.56 8.05 -67.36
CA ARG A 114 7.65 9.04 -66.29
C ARG A 114 8.96 9.79 -66.38
N ARG A 115 8.89 11.11 -66.24
CA ARG A 115 10.04 12.02 -66.25
C ARG A 115 9.92 12.98 -65.09
N LEU A 116 11.02 13.21 -64.40
CA LEU A 116 11.16 14.14 -63.29
C LEU A 116 12.45 14.94 -63.52
N ILE A 117 12.34 16.26 -63.52
CA ILE A 117 13.45 17.20 -63.41
C ILE A 117 13.21 17.95 -62.11
N PHE A 118 13.84 17.50 -61.02
CA PHE A 118 13.59 18.06 -59.71
C PHE A 118 14.17 19.48 -59.58
N PRO A 119 13.48 20.42 -58.91
CA PRO A 119 12.10 20.33 -58.39
C PRO A 119 11.04 20.81 -59.41
N LEU A 120 11.44 21.14 -60.63
CA LEU A 120 10.68 22.01 -61.53
C LEU A 120 9.62 21.29 -62.36
N TYR A 121 9.89 20.08 -62.84
CA TYR A 121 9.07 19.46 -63.88
C TYR A 121 8.80 17.99 -63.61
N TYR A 122 7.58 17.56 -63.88
CA TYR A 122 7.18 16.17 -63.87
C TYR A 122 6.20 15.88 -65.00
N ASP A 123 6.35 14.73 -65.65
CA ASP A 123 5.45 14.23 -66.68
C ASP A 123 5.24 12.74 -66.49
N GLN A 124 3.99 12.31 -66.53
CA GLN A 124 3.59 10.91 -66.47
C GLN A 124 2.46 10.63 -67.45
N VAL A 125 2.61 9.53 -68.19
CA VAL A 125 1.59 8.98 -69.09
C VAL A 125 1.25 7.55 -68.66
N SER A 126 -0.05 7.28 -68.51
CA SER A 126 -0.58 5.96 -68.14
C SER A 126 -0.53 4.94 -69.28
N ARG A 127 -0.78 3.66 -68.96
CA ARG A 127 -0.72 2.52 -69.89
C ARG A 127 -1.60 2.68 -71.13
N ASP A 128 -2.82 3.18 -70.95
CA ASP A 128 -3.84 3.22 -72.00
C ASP A 128 -3.92 4.60 -72.68
N GLY A 129 -3.06 5.55 -72.29
CA GLY A 129 -3.10 6.94 -72.78
C GLY A 129 -4.29 7.77 -72.30
N LYS A 130 -5.24 7.16 -71.56
CA LYS A 130 -6.45 7.81 -71.01
C LYS A 130 -6.22 8.60 -69.71
N GLY A 131 -5.02 8.51 -69.17
CA GLY A 131 -4.57 9.25 -68.00
C GLY A 131 -3.21 9.91 -68.24
N SER A 132 -3.11 11.21 -67.99
CA SER A 132 -1.85 11.93 -68.00
C SER A 132 -1.80 12.95 -66.86
N MET A 133 -0.61 13.12 -66.29
CA MET A 133 -0.32 14.24 -65.40
C MET A 133 0.98 14.89 -65.83
N SER A 134 0.96 16.22 -65.96
CA SER A 134 2.16 17.00 -66.16
C SER A 134 2.12 18.25 -65.27
N PHE A 135 3.23 18.57 -64.62
CA PHE A 135 3.37 19.85 -63.93
C PHE A 135 4.73 20.49 -64.19
N LEU A 136 4.73 21.82 -64.27
CA LEU A 136 5.90 22.69 -64.32
C LEU A 136 5.70 23.75 -63.24
N LEU A 137 6.35 23.58 -62.09
CA LEU A 137 6.19 24.48 -60.96
C LEU A 137 6.81 25.87 -61.24
N PRO A 138 6.16 26.97 -60.80
CA PRO A 138 4.78 27.09 -60.27
C PRO A 138 3.74 27.40 -61.36
N VAL A 139 4.10 27.25 -62.64
CA VAL A 139 3.41 27.86 -63.78
C VAL A 139 2.25 27.02 -64.30
N TYR A 140 2.40 25.70 -64.31
CA TYR A 140 1.50 24.81 -65.03
C TYR A 140 1.26 23.52 -64.27
N TYR A 141 0.00 23.11 -64.21
CA TYR A 141 -0.42 21.79 -63.80
C TYR A 141 -1.58 21.36 -64.68
N ASN A 142 -1.51 20.16 -65.21
CA ASN A 142 -2.56 19.57 -66.01
C ASN A 142 -2.68 18.09 -65.65
N GLU A 143 -3.91 17.68 -65.37
CA GLU A 143 -4.25 16.30 -65.09
C GLU A 143 -5.52 15.93 -65.83
N TYR A 144 -5.42 14.89 -66.64
CA TYR A 144 -6.50 14.34 -67.41
C TYR A 144 -6.73 12.88 -67.00
N LYS A 145 -7.96 12.54 -66.66
CA LYS A 145 -8.38 11.18 -66.27
C LYS A 145 -9.85 10.95 -66.56
N ASP A 146 -10.17 10.29 -67.68
CA ASP A 146 -11.53 9.96 -68.13
C ASP A 146 -12.55 11.12 -67.99
N GLU A 147 -13.31 11.18 -66.89
CA GLU A 147 -14.34 12.21 -66.58
C GLU A 147 -13.84 13.35 -65.68
N GLN A 148 -12.56 13.34 -65.34
CA GLN A 148 -11.90 14.34 -64.52
C GLN A 148 -10.85 15.07 -65.36
N ASN A 149 -10.98 16.39 -65.41
CA ASN A 149 -10.00 17.25 -66.04
C ASN A 149 -9.71 18.42 -65.12
N SER A 150 -8.43 18.62 -64.80
CA SER A 150 -7.98 19.79 -64.06
C SER A 150 -6.82 20.45 -64.77
N LEU A 151 -6.98 21.75 -64.98
CA LEU A 151 -5.98 22.62 -65.59
C LEU A 151 -5.74 23.78 -64.64
N PHE A 152 -4.48 24.05 -64.35
CA PHE A 152 -4.04 25.17 -63.56
C PHE A 152 -2.88 25.86 -64.26
N LEU A 153 -3.09 27.13 -64.59
CA LEU A 153 -2.14 28.05 -65.19
C LEU A 153 -1.85 29.16 -64.19
N SER A 154 -1.06 28.81 -63.16
CA SER A 154 -0.62 29.71 -62.10
C SER A 154 -1.74 30.65 -61.59
N LEU A 155 -1.44 31.89 -61.21
CA LEU A 155 -2.43 32.89 -60.78
C LEU A 155 -3.39 33.38 -61.88
N LEU A 156 -3.28 32.92 -63.13
CA LEU A 156 -4.04 33.48 -64.25
C LEU A 156 -5.36 32.75 -64.47
N TYR A 157 -5.33 31.42 -64.45
CA TYR A 157 -6.50 30.62 -64.76
C TYR A 157 -6.43 29.26 -64.09
N GLY A 158 -7.56 28.76 -63.62
CA GLY A 158 -7.69 27.32 -63.44
C GLY A 158 -9.13 26.86 -63.58
N SER A 159 -9.25 25.58 -63.91
CA SER A 159 -10.52 24.93 -64.12
C SER A 159 -10.44 23.51 -63.62
N ARG A 160 -11.51 23.06 -62.96
CA ARG A 160 -11.70 21.69 -62.53
C ARG A 160 -13.08 21.22 -62.96
N TYR A 161 -13.10 20.10 -63.65
CA TYR A 161 -14.29 19.38 -64.08
C TYR A 161 -14.28 18.01 -63.42
N GLN A 162 -15.33 17.68 -62.68
CA GLN A 162 -15.49 16.38 -62.04
C GLN A 162 -16.98 16.03 -61.96
N ASN A 163 -17.41 15.00 -62.69
CA ASN A 163 -18.75 14.42 -62.60
C ASN A 163 -19.91 15.45 -62.59
N GLY A 164 -19.82 16.48 -63.45
CA GLY A 164 -20.83 17.55 -63.56
C GLY A 164 -20.67 18.74 -62.60
N ASP A 165 -19.72 18.70 -61.66
CA ASP A 165 -19.23 19.88 -60.92
C ASP A 165 -18.18 20.60 -61.76
N VAL A 166 -18.42 21.89 -61.99
CA VAL A 166 -17.52 22.77 -62.72
C VAL A 166 -17.10 23.90 -61.81
N THR A 167 -15.79 24.05 -61.59
CA THR A 167 -15.21 25.20 -60.91
C THR A 167 -14.17 25.86 -61.80
N ARG A 168 -14.26 27.18 -61.94
CA ARG A 168 -13.32 27.99 -62.70
C ARG A 168 -12.85 29.18 -61.87
N TRP A 169 -11.63 29.62 -62.09
CA TRP A 169 -11.10 30.85 -61.52
C TRP A 169 -10.21 31.58 -62.51
N ILE A 170 -10.23 32.91 -62.40
CA ILE A 170 -9.35 33.85 -63.10
C ILE A 170 -8.82 34.82 -62.05
N GLY A 171 -7.54 34.73 -61.72
CA GLY A 171 -6.99 35.46 -60.58
C GLY A 171 -7.74 35.15 -59.27
N PRO A 172 -8.11 36.16 -58.47
CA PRO A 172 -8.84 35.97 -57.22
C PRO A 172 -10.34 35.66 -57.42
N VAL A 173 -10.86 35.79 -58.64
CA VAL A 173 -12.28 35.56 -58.92
C VAL A 173 -12.49 34.09 -59.21
N TYR A 174 -13.40 33.45 -58.47
CA TYR A 174 -13.80 32.06 -58.72
C TYR A 174 -15.32 31.94 -58.83
N TRP A 175 -15.76 30.96 -59.60
CA TRP A 175 -17.16 30.57 -59.69
C TRP A 175 -17.28 29.09 -60.00
N GLY A 176 -18.34 28.48 -59.48
CA GLY A 176 -18.62 27.08 -59.75
C GLY A 176 -20.08 26.73 -59.54
N LYS A 177 -20.48 25.66 -60.23
CA LYS A 177 -21.83 25.10 -60.16
C LYS A 177 -21.73 23.60 -60.04
N ASP A 178 -22.39 23.07 -59.01
CA ASP A 178 -22.67 21.64 -58.90
C ASP A 178 -24.10 21.40 -59.38
N SER A 179 -24.23 20.80 -60.56
CA SER A 179 -25.54 20.54 -61.17
C SER A 179 -26.33 19.45 -60.47
N SER A 180 -25.69 18.61 -59.65
CA SER A 180 -26.34 17.51 -58.93
C SER A 180 -27.01 17.94 -57.62
N LYS A 181 -26.50 19.00 -56.98
CA LYS A 181 -26.95 19.48 -55.65
C LYS A 181 -27.63 20.86 -55.68
N ASP A 182 -27.82 21.44 -56.85
CA ASP A 182 -28.27 22.84 -57.03
C ASP A 182 -27.43 23.83 -56.18
N VAL A 183 -26.11 23.60 -56.14
CA VAL A 183 -25.17 24.44 -55.41
C VAL A 183 -24.50 25.41 -56.36
N ALA A 184 -24.59 26.70 -56.02
CA ALA A 184 -23.84 27.76 -56.69
C ALA A 184 -22.83 28.36 -55.70
N ARG A 185 -21.58 28.48 -56.14
CA ARG A 185 -20.50 29.10 -55.37
C ARG A 185 -19.76 30.12 -56.22
N GLY A 186 -19.29 31.18 -55.60
CA GLY A 186 -18.41 32.14 -56.27
C GLY A 186 -17.98 33.25 -55.35
N GLY A 187 -17.03 34.06 -55.80
CA GLY A 187 -16.52 35.15 -54.99
C GLY A 187 -15.21 35.70 -55.49
N LEU A 188 -14.69 36.64 -54.71
CA LEU A 188 -13.40 37.29 -54.88
C LEU A 188 -12.53 36.88 -53.71
N PHE A 189 -11.80 35.77 -53.83
CA PHE A 189 -10.96 35.26 -52.76
C PHE A 189 -9.77 36.22 -52.48
N PRO A 190 -9.44 36.53 -51.21
CA PRO A 190 -10.09 36.06 -49.98
C PRO A 190 -11.25 36.94 -49.49
N ILE A 191 -11.53 38.07 -50.16
CA ILE A 191 -12.40 39.17 -49.71
C ILE A 191 -13.87 38.75 -49.61
N ILE A 192 -14.42 38.13 -50.65
CA ILE A 192 -15.85 37.81 -50.74
C ILE A 192 -15.99 36.33 -51.10
N GLN A 193 -16.77 35.61 -50.32
CA GLN A 193 -17.20 34.25 -50.64
C GLN A 193 -18.71 34.16 -50.52
N TYR A 194 -19.33 33.62 -51.56
CA TYR A 194 -20.76 33.39 -51.64
C TYR A 194 -21.02 31.91 -51.92
N ARG A 195 -21.91 31.32 -51.13
CA ARG A 195 -22.40 29.95 -51.31
C ARG A 195 -23.91 29.92 -51.14
N ARG A 196 -24.58 29.24 -52.07
CA ARG A 196 -26.01 28.95 -52.02
C ARG A 196 -26.24 27.47 -52.19
N GLU A 197 -26.96 26.88 -51.24
CA GLU A 197 -27.34 25.46 -51.23
C GLU A 197 -28.81 25.36 -50.78
N GLY A 198 -29.72 25.24 -51.75
CA GLY A 198 -31.16 25.26 -51.48
C GLY A 198 -31.64 26.53 -50.76
N ARG A 199 -32.07 26.39 -49.50
CA ARG A 199 -32.51 27.50 -48.61
C ARG A 199 -31.38 28.10 -47.78
N GLN A 200 -30.21 27.45 -47.71
CA GLN A 200 -29.06 27.97 -46.98
C GLN A 200 -28.31 28.99 -47.84
N LYS A 201 -27.99 30.12 -47.21
CA LYS A 201 -27.22 31.20 -47.83
C LYS A 201 -26.06 31.56 -46.91
N GLU A 202 -24.88 31.61 -47.49
CA GLU A 202 -23.67 32.02 -46.81
C GLU A 202 -23.03 33.17 -47.60
N LEU A 203 -22.77 34.28 -46.91
CA LEU A 203 -22.00 35.40 -47.43
C LEU A 203 -20.90 35.74 -46.44
N LEU A 204 -19.66 35.55 -46.87
CA LEU A 204 -18.47 35.90 -46.12
C LEU A 204 -17.80 37.10 -46.78
N LEU A 205 -17.69 38.20 -46.04
CA LEU A 205 -16.94 39.41 -46.39
C LEU A 205 -15.71 39.48 -45.48
N HIS A 206 -14.63 38.80 -45.82
CA HIS A 206 -13.43 38.80 -45.01
C HIS A 206 -12.71 40.17 -45.05
N PRO A 207 -12.11 40.62 -43.93
CA PRO A 207 -12.17 40.09 -42.57
C PRO A 207 -13.17 40.88 -41.70
N LEU A 208 -14.34 41.21 -42.24
CA LEU A 208 -15.28 42.12 -41.59
C LEU A 208 -16.54 41.41 -41.10
N LEU A 209 -17.17 40.58 -41.92
CA LEU A 209 -18.54 40.11 -41.67
C LEU A 209 -18.78 38.72 -42.28
N GLY A 210 -19.44 37.85 -41.52
CA GLY A 210 -19.99 36.58 -41.99
C GLY A 210 -21.48 36.49 -41.69
N HIS A 211 -22.29 36.40 -42.74
CA HIS A 211 -23.74 36.21 -42.63
C HIS A 211 -24.10 34.77 -42.99
N PHE A 212 -24.80 34.10 -42.07
CA PHE A 212 -25.18 32.69 -42.20
C PHE A 212 -26.68 32.52 -41.90
N GLU A 213 -27.42 31.95 -42.84
CA GLU A 213 -28.84 31.61 -42.68
C GLU A 213 -29.02 30.08 -42.67
N TRP A 214 -29.27 29.50 -41.48
CA TRP A 214 -29.46 28.06 -41.26
C TRP A 214 -30.82 27.81 -40.59
N GLY A 215 -31.89 27.56 -41.37
CA GLY A 215 -33.20 27.18 -40.79
C GLY A 215 -33.88 28.30 -39.98
N PRO A 216 -34.65 28.00 -38.90
CA PRO A 216 -35.33 29.01 -38.08
C PRO A 216 -34.36 29.84 -37.21
N GLU A 217 -33.13 29.39 -37.05
CA GLU A 217 -32.08 30.11 -36.32
C GLU A 217 -31.42 31.16 -37.21
N ARG A 218 -31.31 32.38 -36.70
CA ARG A 218 -30.58 33.48 -37.34
C ARG A 218 -29.35 33.78 -36.51
N SER A 219 -28.16 33.58 -37.10
CA SER A 219 -26.89 33.89 -36.46
C SER A 219 -26.09 34.88 -37.32
N VAL A 220 -25.72 36.01 -36.73
CA VAL A 220 -24.83 37.01 -37.35
C VAL A 220 -23.45 36.85 -36.74
N HIS A 221 -22.44 36.65 -37.60
CA HIS A 221 -21.05 36.52 -37.16
C HIS A 221 -20.25 37.73 -37.64
N LEU A 222 -19.57 38.42 -36.73
CA LEU A 222 -18.62 39.47 -37.05
C LEU A 222 -17.21 38.88 -36.80
N PHE A 223 -16.32 38.91 -37.80
CA PHE A 223 -14.99 38.26 -37.78
C PHE A 223 -14.04 39.02 -38.72
N PRO A 224 -12.71 39.15 -38.44
CA PRO A 224 -12.08 39.81 -37.29
C PRO A 224 -10.97 40.80 -37.73
N LEU A 225 -11.15 42.10 -37.49
CA LEU A 225 -10.04 43.08 -37.49
C LEU A 225 -9.75 43.64 -36.08
N LEU A 226 -10.53 43.23 -35.07
CA LEU A 226 -10.30 43.54 -33.67
C LEU A 226 -10.58 42.27 -32.83
N PRO A 227 -9.71 41.88 -31.88
CA PRO A 227 -9.91 40.74 -30.96
C PRO A 227 -11.04 40.96 -29.93
N LEU A 228 -11.98 41.86 -30.25
CA LEU A 228 -13.08 42.34 -29.41
C LEU A 228 -14.41 41.95 -30.07
N LEU A 229 -14.64 40.67 -30.34
CA LEU A 229 -15.82 40.24 -31.09
C LEU A 229 -16.86 39.52 -30.25
N HIS A 230 -18.06 40.09 -30.34
CA HIS A 230 -19.29 39.78 -29.65
C HIS A 230 -20.00 38.62 -30.33
N TYR A 231 -20.43 37.64 -29.55
CA TYR A 231 -21.34 36.60 -29.98
C TYR A 231 -22.67 36.78 -29.24
N TYR A 232 -23.74 37.01 -29.99
CA TYR A 232 -25.10 37.06 -29.50
C TYR A 232 -25.90 35.94 -30.17
N SER A 233 -26.29 34.95 -29.39
CA SER A 233 -27.25 33.93 -29.81
C SER A 233 -28.46 33.98 -28.89
N ARG A 234 -29.65 33.94 -29.50
CA ARG A 234 -30.93 33.87 -28.82
C ARG A 234 -31.67 32.64 -29.33
N ASP A 235 -31.72 31.62 -28.50
CA ASP A 235 -32.56 30.46 -28.72
C ASP A 235 -33.98 30.78 -28.23
N GLN A 236 -34.96 30.79 -29.14
CA GLN A 236 -36.36 31.09 -28.80
C GLN A 236 -37.04 29.96 -28.01
N GLN A 237 -36.48 28.74 -28.03
CA GLN A 237 -37.11 27.57 -27.42
C GLN A 237 -36.66 27.33 -25.96
N ALA A 238 -35.46 27.81 -25.59
CA ALA A 238 -34.87 27.62 -24.26
C ALA A 238 -34.80 28.90 -23.40
N ASP A 239 -35.20 30.06 -23.94
CA ASP A 239 -35.05 31.41 -23.37
C ASP A 239 -33.64 31.66 -22.77
N GLU A 240 -32.63 31.04 -23.38
CA GLU A 240 -31.24 31.12 -22.94
C GLU A 240 -30.52 32.27 -23.65
N THR A 241 -29.80 33.07 -22.87
CA THR A 241 -28.91 34.11 -23.39
C THR A 241 -27.46 33.73 -23.10
N THR A 242 -26.64 33.73 -24.15
CA THR A 242 -25.20 33.43 -24.02
C THR A 242 -24.37 34.58 -24.60
N PHE A 243 -23.41 35.05 -23.80
CA PHE A 243 -22.47 36.09 -24.18
C PHE A 243 -21.02 35.56 -24.11
N TYR A 244 -20.26 35.79 -25.18
CA TYR A 244 -18.83 35.49 -25.24
C TYR A 244 -18.01 36.74 -25.53
N PHE A 245 -16.88 36.84 -24.84
CA PHE A 245 -15.79 37.76 -25.14
C PHE A 245 -14.48 36.97 -24.98
N ILE A 246 -14.04 36.37 -26.09
CA ILE A 246 -12.93 35.41 -26.12
C ILE A 246 -11.58 36.13 -26.00
N PRO A 247 -10.59 35.58 -25.29
CA PRO A 247 -10.64 34.35 -24.47
C PRO A 247 -11.10 34.60 -23.02
N PHE A 248 -11.34 35.85 -22.64
CA PHE A 248 -11.32 36.24 -21.23
C PHE A 248 -12.66 36.15 -20.51
N TYR A 249 -13.80 36.09 -21.20
CA TYR A 249 -15.09 36.26 -20.55
C TYR A 249 -16.20 35.43 -21.20
N ARG A 250 -16.94 34.70 -20.37
CA ARG A 250 -18.13 33.95 -20.76
C ARG A 250 -19.21 34.09 -19.71
N SER A 251 -20.38 34.57 -20.13
CA SER A 251 -21.58 34.63 -19.29
C SER A 251 -22.72 33.87 -19.95
N LYS A 252 -23.33 32.95 -19.19
CA LYS A 252 -24.54 32.24 -19.60
C LYS A 252 -25.61 32.44 -18.53
N LYS A 253 -26.80 32.89 -18.94
CA LYS A 253 -27.92 33.13 -18.03
C LYS A 253 -29.21 32.53 -18.57
N SER A 254 -29.87 31.74 -17.73
CA SER A 254 -31.25 31.29 -17.83
C SER A 254 -31.94 31.45 -16.46
N ASP A 255 -33.24 31.16 -16.39
CA ASP A 255 -34.00 31.24 -15.12
C ASP A 255 -33.51 30.23 -14.08
N GLU A 256 -33.01 29.06 -14.51
CA GLU A 256 -32.55 27.98 -13.64
C GLU A 256 -31.02 27.94 -13.45
N ARG A 257 -30.24 28.56 -14.35
CA ARG A 257 -28.77 28.45 -14.33
C ARG A 257 -28.09 29.78 -14.67
N SER A 258 -27.11 30.14 -13.86
CA SER A 258 -26.17 31.21 -14.18
C SER A 258 -24.74 30.70 -14.09
N ARG A 259 -23.93 30.98 -15.11
CA ARG A 259 -22.51 30.64 -15.12
C ARG A 259 -21.68 31.80 -15.63
N PHE A 260 -20.59 32.08 -14.93
CA PHE A 260 -19.72 33.21 -15.19
C PHE A 260 -18.26 32.74 -15.14
N HIS A 261 -17.50 33.08 -16.18
CA HIS A 261 -16.10 32.68 -16.29
C HIS A 261 -15.27 33.88 -16.72
N ILE A 262 -14.17 34.12 -16.00
CA ILE A 262 -13.06 34.97 -16.41
C ILE A 262 -11.81 34.11 -16.49
N LEU A 263 -11.38 33.69 -17.68
CA LEU A 263 -10.22 32.80 -17.83
C LEU A 263 -8.89 33.57 -17.70
N PRO A 264 -7.85 32.98 -17.08
CA PRO A 264 -7.85 31.72 -16.32
C PRO A 264 -8.20 31.89 -14.82
N VAL A 265 -8.59 33.08 -14.38
CA VAL A 265 -8.51 33.50 -12.97
C VAL A 265 -9.74 33.16 -12.13
N TYR A 266 -10.95 33.27 -12.68
CA TYR A 266 -12.18 33.22 -11.89
C TYR A 266 -13.30 32.45 -12.58
N PHE A 267 -14.01 31.63 -11.82
CA PHE A 267 -15.16 30.86 -12.28
C PHE A 267 -16.21 30.84 -11.18
N SER A 268 -17.46 31.18 -11.52
CA SER A 268 -18.59 31.09 -10.60
C SER A 268 -19.84 30.60 -11.31
N GLY A 269 -20.74 29.99 -10.55
CA GLY A 269 -22.01 29.56 -11.08
C GLY A 269 -23.02 29.22 -9.98
N ALA A 270 -24.28 29.36 -10.35
CA ALA A 270 -25.41 28.99 -9.53
C ALA A 270 -26.36 28.14 -10.38
N ASP A 271 -26.69 26.95 -9.88
CA ASP A 271 -27.74 26.11 -10.42
C ASP A 271 -28.89 26.07 -9.40
N ARG A 272 -30.08 26.51 -9.82
CA ARG A 272 -31.29 26.60 -8.99
C ARG A 272 -32.32 25.59 -9.50
N SER A 273 -32.61 24.58 -8.68
CA SER A 273 -33.66 23.59 -8.90
C SER A 273 -34.66 23.63 -7.73
N PRO A 274 -35.95 23.27 -7.92
CA PRO A 274 -36.96 23.30 -6.86
C PRO A 274 -36.60 22.54 -5.56
N ASP A 275 -35.70 21.55 -5.66
CA ASP A 275 -35.29 20.71 -4.53
C ASP A 275 -33.82 20.91 -4.11
N MET A 276 -33.06 21.70 -4.86
CA MET A 276 -31.61 21.84 -4.68
C MET A 276 -31.09 23.17 -5.23
N GLN A 277 -30.35 23.89 -4.38
CA GLN A 277 -29.59 25.06 -4.77
C GLN A 277 -28.09 24.76 -4.62
N THR A 278 -27.33 25.01 -5.68
CA THR A 278 -25.87 24.87 -5.66
C THR A 278 -25.21 26.13 -6.17
N ASP A 279 -24.36 26.70 -5.33
CA ASP A 279 -23.53 27.86 -5.64
C ASP A 279 -22.05 27.44 -5.54
N PHE A 280 -21.23 27.83 -6.51
CA PHE A 280 -19.78 27.61 -6.45
C PHE A 280 -19.00 28.82 -6.97
N GLU A 281 -17.82 29.00 -6.39
CA GLU A 281 -16.84 30.03 -6.76
C GLU A 281 -15.44 29.41 -6.77
N MET A 282 -14.64 29.74 -7.78
CA MET A 282 -13.29 29.25 -7.96
C MET A 282 -12.41 30.41 -8.40
N LEU A 283 -11.30 30.63 -7.69
CA LEU A 283 -10.23 31.56 -8.06
C LEU A 283 -8.96 30.73 -8.27
N LEU A 284 -8.53 30.50 -9.51
CA LEU A 284 -7.36 29.65 -9.77
C LEU A 284 -6.04 30.40 -9.52
N PRO A 285 -4.99 29.73 -8.98
CA PRO A 285 -4.99 28.40 -8.36
C PRO A 285 -5.39 28.40 -6.87
N LEU A 286 -5.87 29.53 -6.34
CA LEU A 286 -5.84 29.88 -4.91
C LEU A 286 -7.09 29.51 -4.09
N PHE A 287 -8.24 29.22 -4.69
CA PHE A 287 -9.46 29.09 -3.88
C PHE A 287 -10.59 28.36 -4.61
N TYR A 288 -11.28 27.48 -3.91
CA TYR A 288 -12.56 26.91 -4.35
C TYR A 288 -13.54 26.84 -3.19
N LEU A 289 -14.72 27.40 -3.39
CA LEU A 289 -15.87 27.34 -2.51
C LEU A 289 -17.03 26.68 -3.22
N SER A 290 -17.72 25.77 -2.54
CA SER A 290 -19.03 25.30 -2.98
C SER A 290 -19.99 25.19 -1.82
N SER A 291 -21.20 25.67 -2.02
CA SER A 291 -22.33 25.52 -1.10
C SER A 291 -23.44 24.75 -1.79
N ARG A 292 -23.95 23.72 -1.13
CA ARG A 292 -25.10 22.94 -1.59
C ARG A 292 -26.18 22.97 -0.53
N GLU A 293 -27.35 23.47 -0.88
CA GLU A 293 -28.52 23.51 -0.01
C GLU A 293 -29.66 22.69 -0.63
N SER A 294 -30.32 21.88 0.20
CA SER A 294 -31.50 21.09 -0.15
C SER A 294 -32.50 21.15 1.01
N LYS A 295 -33.74 20.71 0.77
CA LYS A 295 -34.79 20.68 1.82
C LYS A 295 -34.41 19.89 3.09
N SER A 296 -33.46 18.96 3.00
CA SER A 296 -33.09 18.04 4.09
C SER A 296 -31.65 18.20 4.60
N ALA A 297 -30.77 18.84 3.82
CA ALA A 297 -29.34 18.92 4.12
C ALA A 297 -28.68 20.19 3.55
N LYS A 298 -27.69 20.69 4.29
CA LYS A 298 -26.81 21.80 3.91
C LYS A 298 -25.36 21.33 3.99
N ASP A 299 -24.61 21.48 2.90
CA ASP A 299 -23.21 21.05 2.77
C ASP A 299 -22.37 22.23 2.25
N LYS A 300 -21.25 22.51 2.94
CA LYS A 300 -20.29 23.54 2.56
C LYS A 300 -18.90 22.92 2.40
N LYS A 301 -18.23 23.25 1.30
CA LYS A 301 -16.87 22.79 1.02
C LYS A 301 -15.97 23.96 0.70
N VAL A 302 -14.76 23.92 1.26
CA VAL A 302 -13.71 24.91 1.06
C VAL A 302 -12.42 24.17 0.70
N LEU A 303 -11.77 24.60 -0.38
CA LEU A 303 -10.44 24.18 -0.77
C LEU A 303 -9.58 25.43 -0.91
N ALA A 304 -8.49 25.51 -0.14
CA ALA A 304 -7.53 26.61 -0.19
C ALA A 304 -6.10 26.04 -0.22
N PRO A 305 -5.24 26.40 -1.18
CA PRO A 305 -3.81 26.18 -1.09
C PRO A 305 -3.21 27.31 -0.25
N VAL A 306 -2.88 27.01 0.99
CA VAL A 306 -1.92 27.82 1.75
C VAL A 306 -0.57 27.21 1.45
N ILE A 307 0.12 27.67 0.40
CA ILE A 307 1.41 27.07 0.01
C ILE A 307 2.32 26.93 1.25
N PRO A 308 2.77 25.70 1.58
CA PRO A 308 2.79 24.50 0.74
C PRO A 308 1.72 23.41 1.08
N LEU A 309 0.67 23.72 1.83
CA LEU A 309 -0.37 22.77 2.24
C LEU A 309 -1.73 23.10 1.57
N LEU A 310 -2.23 22.15 0.77
CA LEU A 310 -3.62 22.14 0.34
C LEU A 310 -4.48 21.76 1.55
N PHE A 311 -5.50 22.54 1.89
CA PHE A 311 -6.47 22.18 2.92
C PHE A 311 -7.82 21.90 2.26
N TYR A 312 -8.38 20.73 2.53
CA TYR A 312 -9.77 20.43 2.17
C TYR A 312 -10.60 20.36 3.45
N TYR A 313 -11.56 21.27 3.57
CA TYR A 313 -12.50 21.34 4.68
C TYR A 313 -13.92 21.13 4.15
N SER A 314 -14.64 20.18 4.74
CA SER A 314 -16.05 19.91 4.44
C SER A 314 -16.86 19.89 5.72
N ARG A 315 -17.97 20.62 5.71
CA ARG A 315 -18.93 20.67 6.80
C ARG A 315 -20.33 20.38 6.27
N GLY A 316 -20.96 19.33 6.79
CA GLY A 316 -22.33 18.97 6.45
C GLY A 316 -23.24 18.96 7.66
N HIS A 317 -24.50 19.36 7.45
CA HIS A 317 -25.54 19.32 8.48
C HIS A 317 -26.85 18.81 7.89
N ASN A 318 -27.46 17.82 8.52
CA ASN A 318 -28.83 17.36 8.27
C ASN A 318 -29.58 17.15 9.60
N GLN A 319 -30.88 16.82 9.54
CA GLN A 319 -31.73 16.67 10.74
C GLN A 319 -31.24 15.60 11.76
N TYR A 320 -30.37 14.68 11.34
CA TYR A 320 -29.91 13.52 12.12
C TYR A 320 -28.39 13.49 12.33
N ARG A 321 -27.61 14.37 11.67
CA ARG A 321 -26.14 14.30 11.66
C ARG A 321 -25.51 15.63 11.29
N SER A 322 -24.50 16.03 12.05
CA SER A 322 -23.52 17.06 11.69
C SER A 322 -22.14 16.41 11.57
N TYR A 323 -21.32 16.87 10.62
CA TYR A 323 -19.94 16.40 10.52
C TYR A 323 -19.02 17.53 10.07
N ASP A 324 -17.79 17.48 10.58
CA ASP A 324 -16.65 18.30 10.19
C ASP A 324 -15.52 17.37 9.74
N THR A 325 -15.09 17.52 8.49
CA THR A 325 -13.97 16.77 7.93
C THR A 325 -12.89 17.72 7.48
N LEU A 326 -11.67 17.53 8.00
CA LEU A 326 -10.48 18.25 7.57
C LEU A 326 -9.48 17.24 7.02
N TRP A 327 -9.16 17.40 5.73
CA TRP A 327 -8.09 16.69 5.07
C TRP A 327 -6.91 17.64 4.88
N VAL A 328 -5.77 17.22 5.43
CA VAL A 328 -4.47 17.84 5.17
C VAL A 328 -3.69 16.85 4.30
N PRO A 329 -3.76 16.95 2.95
CA PRO A 329 -2.84 16.24 2.08
C PRO A 329 -1.40 16.50 2.53
N GLY A 330 -0.73 15.41 2.85
CA GLY A 330 0.62 15.44 3.37
C GLY A 330 1.61 16.00 2.38
N TYR A 331 2.64 16.64 2.93
CA TYR A 331 3.88 16.87 2.23
C TYR A 331 4.44 15.53 1.73
N PHE A 332 4.47 15.36 0.41
CA PHE A 332 5.17 14.27 -0.26
C PHE A 332 6.56 14.78 -0.62
N SER A 333 7.56 14.40 0.17
CA SER A 333 8.95 14.51 -0.25
C SER A 333 9.43 13.13 -0.62
N TYR A 334 9.71 13.00 -1.91
CA TYR A 334 10.37 11.87 -2.52
C TYR A 334 11.64 12.43 -3.15
N ASN A 335 12.75 12.33 -2.42
CA ASN A 335 14.07 12.59 -2.98
C ASN A 335 14.57 11.26 -3.54
N ASP A 336 14.43 11.06 -4.85
CA ASP A 336 15.30 10.17 -5.59
C ASP A 336 16.47 11.01 -6.09
N GLN A 337 17.64 10.88 -5.45
CA GLN A 337 18.88 11.29 -6.09
C GLN A 337 19.29 10.16 -7.03
N TYR A 338 18.80 10.20 -8.27
CA TYR A 338 19.51 9.53 -9.35
C TYR A 338 20.72 10.41 -9.68
N ALA A 339 21.89 10.03 -9.18
CA ALA A 339 23.13 10.56 -9.70
C ALA A 339 23.24 10.14 -11.17
N ASP A 340 23.43 11.13 -12.06
CA ASP A 340 23.76 10.89 -13.47
C ASP A 340 24.95 9.91 -13.53
N ALA A 341 24.77 8.84 -14.30
CA ALA A 341 25.64 7.66 -14.32
C ALA A 341 27.04 7.88 -14.95
N ASP A 342 27.52 9.12 -15.06
CA ASP A 342 28.78 9.46 -15.76
C ASP A 342 29.77 10.31 -14.93
N ALA A 343 29.62 10.40 -13.62
CA ALA A 343 30.65 10.97 -12.74
C ALA A 343 30.99 9.99 -11.61
N ASP A 344 32.24 9.53 -11.58
CA ASP A 344 32.99 8.80 -10.54
C ASP A 344 32.20 8.06 -9.44
N ALA A 345 32.53 6.77 -9.29
CA ALA A 345 31.82 5.69 -8.61
C ALA A 345 31.50 5.79 -7.10
N ASP A 346 31.36 6.98 -6.51
CA ASP A 346 31.17 7.21 -5.05
C ASP A 346 29.82 7.88 -4.69
N ALA A 347 28.74 7.64 -5.43
CA ALA A 347 27.44 8.24 -5.14
C ALA A 347 26.47 7.26 -4.46
N ASP A 348 26.35 7.37 -3.13
CA ASP A 348 25.33 6.69 -2.31
C ASP A 348 23.90 6.98 -2.81
N ALA A 349 23.13 5.94 -3.16
CA ALA A 349 21.72 6.09 -3.51
C ALA A 349 20.83 6.10 -2.25
N TYR A 350 20.38 7.29 -1.83
CA TYR A 350 19.43 7.48 -0.74
C TYR A 350 18.03 7.80 -1.27
N SER A 351 17.02 6.98 -0.93
CA SER A 351 15.61 7.31 -1.13
C SER A 351 14.89 7.51 0.20
N ARG A 352 14.40 8.74 0.43
CA ARG A 352 13.59 9.10 1.60
C ARG A 352 12.19 9.46 1.15
N GLY A 353 11.20 8.66 1.53
CA GLY A 353 9.78 8.91 1.29
C GLY A 353 9.07 9.29 2.59
N ARG A 354 8.75 10.57 2.77
CA ARG A 354 7.91 11.03 3.89
C ARG A 354 6.47 11.20 3.40
N PHE A 355 5.52 10.49 4.01
CA PHE A 355 4.08 10.63 3.73
C PHE A 355 3.33 11.02 5.01
N ILE A 356 2.77 12.23 5.03
CA ILE A 356 2.08 12.78 6.21
C ILE A 356 0.58 12.98 5.94
N PRO A 357 -0.24 11.94 5.76
CA PRO A 357 -1.68 12.13 5.69
C PRO A 357 -2.18 12.47 7.10
N GLY A 358 -2.66 13.71 7.29
CA GLY A 358 -3.43 14.09 8.46
C GLY A 358 -4.90 14.05 8.10
N ILE A 359 -5.65 13.07 8.62
CA ILE A 359 -7.11 13.03 8.50
C ILE A 359 -7.68 13.33 9.87
N TYR A 360 -8.39 14.45 9.97
CA TYR A 360 -9.24 14.78 11.12
C TYR A 360 -10.70 14.64 10.70
N TYR A 361 -11.43 13.80 11.43
CA TYR A 361 -12.85 13.57 11.19
C TYR A 361 -13.60 13.65 12.50
N SER A 362 -14.56 14.55 12.61
CA SER A 362 -15.48 14.66 13.73
C SER A 362 -16.92 14.59 13.24
N SER A 363 -17.77 13.83 13.92
CA SER A 363 -19.20 13.72 13.61
C SER A 363 -20.02 13.70 14.88
N GLU A 364 -21.15 14.39 14.86
CA GLU A 364 -22.20 14.27 15.86
C GLU A 364 -23.43 13.68 15.17
N GLU A 365 -24.01 12.64 15.77
CA GLU A 365 -25.17 11.94 15.26
C GLU A 365 -26.31 12.03 16.28
N LYS A 366 -27.51 12.33 15.78
CA LYS A 366 -28.75 12.31 16.54
C LYS A 366 -29.68 11.26 15.96
N ASP A 367 -29.95 10.21 16.72
CA ASP A 367 -30.84 9.14 16.27
C ASP A 367 -32.32 9.58 16.27
N ARG A 368 -33.20 8.77 15.66
CA ARG A 368 -34.65 9.04 15.60
C ARG A 368 -35.34 9.10 16.97
N SER A 369 -34.69 8.58 18.02
CA SER A 369 -35.16 8.67 19.41
C SER A 369 -34.58 9.87 20.17
N GLY A 370 -33.87 10.76 19.48
CA GLY A 370 -33.27 11.97 20.04
C GLY A 370 -31.97 11.75 20.80
N ARG A 371 -31.36 10.56 20.73
CA ARG A 371 -30.07 10.26 21.38
C ARG A 371 -28.94 10.91 20.60
N GLN A 372 -27.98 11.48 21.31
CA GLN A 372 -26.78 12.08 20.74
C GLN A 372 -25.58 11.17 20.95
N SER A 373 -24.74 11.06 19.93
CA SER A 373 -23.40 10.47 20.00
C SER A 373 -22.44 11.33 19.20
N SER A 374 -21.24 11.56 19.73
CA SER A 374 -20.16 12.26 19.03
C SER A 374 -18.96 11.33 18.91
N TYR A 375 -18.21 11.43 17.81
CA TYR A 375 -16.96 10.70 17.66
C TYR A 375 -15.94 11.51 16.87
N THR A 376 -14.67 11.38 17.27
CA THR A 376 -13.52 12.07 16.69
C THR A 376 -12.44 11.06 16.34
N ASN A 377 -11.92 11.15 15.11
CA ASN A 377 -10.84 10.33 14.59
C ASN A 377 -9.66 11.20 14.16
N ILE A 378 -8.46 10.77 14.53
CA ILE A 378 -7.19 11.36 14.08
C ILE A 378 -6.30 10.23 13.57
N ALA A 379 -5.96 10.25 12.29
CA ALA A 379 -4.99 9.35 11.67
C ALA A 379 -3.72 10.13 11.28
N LEU A 380 -2.54 9.64 11.68
CA LEU A 380 -1.25 10.31 11.47
C LEU A 380 -0.16 9.36 10.95
N LEU A 381 0.65 9.91 10.02
CA LEU A 381 2.02 9.58 9.60
C LEU A 381 2.38 8.13 9.24
N TYR A 382 2.84 7.97 7.99
CA TYR A 382 3.59 6.81 7.52
C TYR A 382 4.96 7.27 7.01
N ASN A 383 6.04 6.78 7.61
CA ASN A 383 7.41 7.08 7.20
C ASN A 383 8.08 5.82 6.64
N ARG A 384 8.66 5.93 5.45
CA ARG A 384 9.46 4.87 4.82
C ARG A 384 10.80 5.44 4.37
N SER A 385 11.89 4.85 4.85
CA SER A 385 13.23 5.12 4.32
C SER A 385 13.87 3.85 3.78
N THR A 386 14.56 3.99 2.67
CA THR A 386 15.32 2.93 2.02
C THR A 386 16.71 3.46 1.66
N SER A 387 17.75 2.71 2.01
CA SER A 387 19.13 3.02 1.59
C SER A 387 19.74 1.77 0.97
N SER A 388 20.53 1.93 -0.08
CA SER A 388 21.29 0.85 -0.68
C SER A 388 22.71 1.32 -0.93
N ASP A 389 23.67 0.60 -0.38
CA ASP A 389 25.09 0.75 -0.67
C ASP A 389 25.43 -0.13 -1.88
N PRO A 390 25.82 0.48 -3.03
CA PRO A 390 26.12 -0.24 -4.25
C PRO A 390 27.43 -1.04 -4.19
N GLU A 391 28.40 -0.68 -3.33
CA GLU A 391 29.69 -1.38 -3.23
C GLU A 391 29.57 -2.68 -2.42
N SER A 392 28.85 -2.64 -1.30
CA SER A 392 28.66 -3.81 -0.42
C SER A 392 27.42 -4.65 -0.78
N GLY A 393 26.55 -4.14 -1.65
CA GLY A 393 25.23 -4.71 -1.93
C GLY A 393 24.29 -4.67 -0.71
N ALA A 394 24.62 -3.88 0.32
CA ALA A 394 23.83 -3.76 1.54
C ALA A 394 22.65 -2.82 1.35
N ALA A 395 21.44 -3.33 1.58
CA ALA A 395 20.21 -2.56 1.61
C ALA A 395 19.66 -2.47 3.04
N SER A 396 19.13 -1.31 3.39
CA SER A 396 18.35 -1.10 4.62
C SER A 396 16.99 -0.50 4.28
N SER A 397 15.96 -0.94 4.99
CA SER A 397 14.63 -0.35 4.90
C SER A 397 14.03 -0.19 6.30
N SER A 398 13.46 0.97 6.56
CA SER A 398 12.76 1.25 7.81
C SER A 398 11.36 1.77 7.55
N TYR A 399 10.42 1.28 8.35
CA TYR A 399 9.00 1.59 8.28
C TYR A 399 8.56 2.12 9.63
N SER A 400 7.78 3.19 9.67
CA SER A 400 7.18 3.69 10.91
C SER A 400 5.74 4.16 10.68
N VAL A 401 4.82 3.73 11.54
CA VAL A 401 3.41 4.15 11.56
C VAL A 401 3.12 4.76 12.93
N LEU A 402 2.61 6.00 12.96
CA LEU A 402 2.22 6.68 14.20
C LEU A 402 0.82 6.23 14.68
N PRO A 403 0.50 6.49 15.97
CA PRO A 403 -0.76 6.07 16.59
C PRO A 403 -2.01 6.65 15.92
N PHE A 404 -3.09 5.85 15.87
CA PHE A 404 -4.44 6.28 15.54
C PHE A 404 -5.20 6.60 16.83
N PHE A 405 -5.94 7.71 16.85
CA PHE A 405 -6.76 8.12 17.98
C PHE A 405 -8.24 8.11 17.58
N TYR A 406 -9.06 7.40 18.34
CA TYR A 406 -10.52 7.43 18.24
C TYR A 406 -11.10 7.76 19.60
N SER A 407 -11.95 8.77 19.66
CA SER A 407 -12.72 9.17 20.84
C SER A 407 -14.19 9.09 20.48
N GLY A 408 -15.02 8.55 21.37
CA GLY A 408 -16.46 8.45 21.16
C GLY A 408 -17.25 8.54 22.45
N GLU A 409 -18.23 9.43 22.48
CA GLU A 409 -19.18 9.62 23.59
C GLU A 409 -20.61 9.49 23.09
N GLY A 410 -21.52 8.97 23.91
CA GLY A 410 -22.93 8.88 23.51
C GLY A 410 -23.83 8.13 24.47
N LYS A 411 -25.03 7.76 23.97
CA LYS A 411 -25.99 6.93 24.72
C LYS A 411 -26.30 5.63 23.98
N ASP A 412 -26.26 4.50 24.69
CA ASP A 412 -26.60 3.20 24.12
C ASP A 412 -28.13 2.98 23.96
N ARG A 413 -28.54 1.83 23.43
CA ARG A 413 -29.97 1.48 23.27
C ARG A 413 -30.72 1.42 24.61
N ALA A 414 -30.02 1.09 25.68
CA ALA A 414 -30.56 1.07 27.04
C ALA A 414 -30.61 2.47 27.66
N GLY A 415 -30.06 3.51 27.02
CA GLY A 415 -30.02 4.89 27.50
C GLY A 415 -28.85 5.19 28.44
N ASN A 416 -27.90 4.26 28.56
CA ASN A 416 -26.70 4.43 29.36
C ASN A 416 -25.74 5.36 28.63
N THR A 417 -25.13 6.32 29.33
CA THR A 417 -24.08 7.16 28.74
C THR A 417 -22.78 6.36 28.67
N TYR A 418 -21.99 6.56 27.62
CA TYR A 418 -20.65 6.02 27.51
C TYR A 418 -19.67 7.09 27.00
N ASP A 419 -18.44 6.98 27.45
CA ASP A 419 -17.25 7.64 26.90
C ASP A 419 -16.23 6.55 26.59
N SER A 420 -15.51 6.68 25.49
CA SER A 420 -14.57 5.70 24.99
C SER A 420 -13.40 6.37 24.28
N LEU A 421 -12.17 6.05 24.69
CA LEU A 421 -10.95 6.47 24.04
C LEU A 421 -10.18 5.23 23.60
N TRP A 422 -9.88 5.17 22.31
CA TRP A 422 -9.03 4.17 21.68
C TRP A 422 -7.79 4.86 21.13
N VAL A 423 -6.63 4.35 21.53
CA VAL A 423 -5.35 4.67 20.89
C VAL A 423 -4.84 3.37 20.29
N THR A 424 -4.40 3.38 19.03
CA THR A 424 -3.56 2.31 18.49
C THR A 424 -2.12 2.77 18.58
N GLY A 425 -1.17 1.86 18.77
CA GLY A 425 0.20 2.29 19.04
C GLY A 425 1.11 2.40 17.80
N TYR A 426 2.35 2.76 18.09
CA TYR A 426 3.42 2.99 17.12
C TYR A 426 3.98 1.67 16.59
N TYR A 427 4.08 1.55 15.26
CA TYR A 427 4.75 0.42 14.63
C TYR A 427 6.06 0.91 14.02
N SER A 428 7.17 0.27 14.33
CA SER A 428 8.46 0.52 13.68
C SER A 428 9.15 -0.79 13.31
N TRP A 429 9.65 -0.86 12.09
CA TRP A 429 10.28 -2.06 11.56
C TRP A 429 11.49 -1.71 10.71
N ASP A 430 12.64 -2.26 11.07
CA ASP A 430 13.91 -2.10 10.38
C ASP A 430 14.35 -3.44 9.79
N ASN A 431 14.67 -3.45 8.50
CA ASN A 431 15.30 -4.56 7.81
C ASN A 431 16.67 -4.13 7.30
N LYS A 432 17.66 -5.00 7.44
CA LYS A 432 18.99 -4.92 6.85
C LYS A 432 19.24 -6.19 6.06
N SER A 433 19.67 -6.05 4.81
CA SER A 433 20.08 -7.16 3.96
C SER A 433 21.37 -6.79 3.23
N ALA A 434 22.49 -7.35 3.65
CA ALA A 434 23.71 -7.42 2.86
C ALA A 434 23.79 -8.76 2.13
N VAL A 435 24.68 -8.85 1.13
CA VAL A 435 24.86 -10.03 0.26
C VAL A 435 24.95 -11.35 1.06
N ASN A 436 25.43 -11.30 2.32
CA ASN A 436 25.52 -12.46 3.20
C ASN A 436 24.96 -12.28 4.63
N ASP A 437 24.60 -11.08 5.09
CA ASP A 437 24.04 -10.82 6.44
C ASP A 437 22.59 -10.30 6.32
N THR A 438 21.65 -10.99 6.98
CA THR A 438 20.24 -10.59 6.99
C THR A 438 19.77 -10.38 8.43
N GLY A 439 19.40 -9.14 8.73
CA GLY A 439 18.88 -8.72 10.02
C GLY A 439 17.50 -8.11 9.87
N SER A 440 16.55 -8.51 10.72
CA SER A 440 15.28 -7.80 10.86
C SER A 440 15.05 -7.50 12.33
N SER A 441 14.63 -6.29 12.66
CA SER A 441 14.26 -5.90 14.02
C SER A 441 13.08 -4.96 13.95
N GLY A 442 12.05 -5.24 14.73
CA GLY A 442 10.87 -4.41 14.75
C GLY A 442 10.26 -4.33 16.13
N TRP A 443 9.82 -3.11 16.45
CA TRP A 443 8.99 -2.81 17.60
C TRP A 443 7.56 -2.59 17.11
N LEU A 444 6.70 -3.56 17.37
CA LEU A 444 5.27 -3.29 17.40
C LEU A 444 4.99 -2.78 18.81
N ILE A 445 4.65 -1.51 18.96
CA ILE A 445 4.03 -1.00 20.18
C ILE A 445 2.53 -1.07 19.92
N PRO A 446 1.80 -2.18 20.18
CA PRO A 446 0.36 -2.13 20.17
C PRO A 446 -0.08 -1.46 21.48
N LEU A 447 0.19 -0.15 21.66
CA LEU A 447 -0.47 0.64 22.69
C LEU A 447 -1.96 0.71 22.30
N LEU A 448 -2.68 -0.39 22.52
CA LEU A 448 -4.14 -0.44 22.55
C LEU A 448 -4.53 0.09 23.91
N PHE A 449 -4.49 1.42 24.04
CA PHE A 449 -5.11 2.07 25.18
C PHE A 449 -6.60 2.13 24.87
N TYR A 450 -7.37 1.38 25.65
CA TYR A 450 -8.82 1.48 25.61
C TYR A 450 -9.31 1.90 26.99
N ASN A 451 -9.90 3.07 27.09
CA ASN A 451 -10.57 3.52 28.30
C ASN A 451 -12.04 3.71 27.96
N SER A 452 -12.93 3.09 28.72
CA SER A 452 -14.34 3.38 28.60
C SER A 452 -15.01 3.49 29.96
N SER A 453 -15.83 4.51 30.11
CA SER A 453 -16.70 4.70 31.26
C SER A 453 -18.15 4.73 30.80
N SER A 454 -19.02 4.05 31.52
CA SER A 454 -20.46 4.08 31.26
C SER A 454 -21.27 4.33 32.52
N THR A 455 -22.38 5.06 32.38
CA THR A 455 -23.35 5.30 33.46
C THR A 455 -24.68 4.69 33.08
N ASP A 456 -25.21 3.79 33.91
CA ASP A 456 -26.54 3.25 33.69
C ASP A 456 -27.66 4.27 33.99
N LYS A 457 -28.89 3.96 33.59
CA LYS A 457 -30.08 4.79 33.89
C LYS A 457 -30.33 5.04 35.38
N GLN A 458 -29.78 4.20 36.25
CA GLN A 458 -29.88 4.30 37.70
C GLN A 458 -28.71 5.10 38.31
N GLY A 459 -27.84 5.70 37.48
CA GLY A 459 -26.69 6.48 37.93
C GLY A 459 -25.49 5.63 38.37
N ARG A 460 -25.47 4.33 38.04
CA ARG A 460 -24.35 3.45 38.37
C ARG A 460 -23.24 3.63 37.35
N LEU A 461 -22.06 3.96 37.86
CA LEU A 461 -20.85 4.12 37.08
C LEU A 461 -20.13 2.77 36.95
N SER A 462 -19.62 2.49 35.75
CA SER A 462 -18.64 1.45 35.48
C SER A 462 -17.54 2.01 34.60
N SER A 463 -16.28 1.74 34.91
CA SER A 463 -15.13 2.18 34.14
C SER A 463 -14.21 0.99 33.91
N TYR A 464 -13.60 0.91 32.74
CA TYR A 464 -12.60 -0.10 32.45
C TYR A 464 -11.52 0.43 31.53
N ARG A 465 -10.28 0.01 31.79
CA ARG A 465 -9.07 0.46 31.11
C ARG A 465 -8.22 -0.73 30.72
N ASN A 466 -7.86 -0.80 29.44
CA ASN A 466 -6.96 -1.81 28.88
C ASN A 466 -5.73 -1.14 28.32
N ILE A 467 -4.56 -1.73 28.57
CA ILE A 467 -3.29 -1.35 27.99
C ILE A 467 -2.61 -2.64 27.54
N ALA A 468 -2.59 -2.91 26.23
CA ALA A 468 -1.66 -3.91 25.69
C ALA A 468 -0.29 -3.22 25.46
N LEU A 469 0.81 -3.91 25.75
CA LEU A 469 2.16 -3.34 25.54
C LEU A 469 3.05 -4.28 24.73
N LEU A 470 3.79 -3.64 23.82
CA LEU A 470 5.02 -4.03 23.13
C LEU A 470 5.19 -5.50 22.73
N TYR A 471 5.23 -5.75 21.43
CA TYR A 471 5.82 -6.93 20.81
C TYR A 471 7.11 -6.52 20.09
N ASN A 472 8.24 -7.04 20.54
CA ASN A 472 9.53 -6.90 19.87
C ASN A 472 9.94 -8.23 19.25
N ARG A 473 10.33 -8.20 17.98
CA ARG A 473 10.96 -9.32 17.30
C ARG A 473 12.24 -8.85 16.64
N SER A 474 13.32 -9.57 16.91
CA SER A 474 14.57 -9.42 16.16
C SER A 474 15.08 -10.75 15.66
N THR A 475 15.65 -10.77 14.47
CA THR A 475 16.29 -11.91 13.84
C THR A 475 17.61 -11.45 13.23
N SER A 476 18.66 -12.25 13.36
CA SER A 476 19.93 -12.03 12.66
C SER A 476 20.47 -13.34 12.11
N LYS A 477 21.30 -13.27 11.07
CA LYS A 477 21.98 -14.43 10.52
C LYS A 477 23.44 -14.09 10.23
N ASP A 478 24.34 -14.78 10.90
CA ASP A 478 25.77 -14.66 10.70
C ASP A 478 26.20 -15.37 9.39
N PRO A 479 26.84 -14.66 8.45
CA PRO A 479 27.32 -15.20 7.18
C PRO A 479 28.41 -16.27 7.31
N GLU A 480 29.34 -16.14 8.26
CA GLU A 480 30.53 -17.00 8.32
C GLU A 480 30.22 -18.34 8.99
N SER A 481 29.42 -18.30 10.05
CA SER A 481 29.04 -19.49 10.81
C SER A 481 27.71 -20.12 10.37
N GLY A 482 26.97 -19.44 9.47
CA GLY A 482 25.59 -19.79 9.13
C GLY A 482 24.62 -19.67 10.30
N ALA A 483 25.05 -19.11 11.44
CA ALA A 483 24.27 -19.11 12.67
C ALA A 483 23.12 -18.10 12.60
N ALA A 484 21.89 -18.57 12.81
CA ALA A 484 20.71 -17.75 12.93
C ALA A 484 20.37 -17.51 14.41
N SER A 485 19.98 -16.28 14.73
CA SER A 485 19.39 -15.95 16.03
C SER A 485 18.02 -15.29 15.84
N SER A 486 17.09 -15.58 16.73
CA SER A 486 15.81 -14.88 16.82
C SER A 486 15.43 -14.66 18.27
N SER A 487 14.94 -13.48 18.59
CA SER A 487 14.44 -13.13 19.91
C SER A 487 13.07 -12.47 19.80
N TYR A 488 12.21 -12.85 20.72
CA TYR A 488 10.83 -12.39 20.84
C TYR A 488 10.65 -11.85 22.25
N SER A 489 9.97 -10.72 22.38
CA SER A 489 9.62 -10.15 23.67
C SER A 489 8.23 -9.55 23.60
N VAL A 490 7.36 -9.92 24.55
CA VAL A 490 6.00 -9.39 24.70
C VAL A 490 5.92 -8.76 26.09
N LEU A 491 5.55 -7.49 26.20
CA LEU A 491 5.35 -6.84 27.49
C LEU A 491 3.97 -7.15 28.10
N PRO A 492 3.79 -6.92 29.42
CA PRO A 492 2.54 -7.16 30.14
C PRO A 492 1.32 -6.45 29.52
N PHE A 493 0.19 -7.15 29.47
CA PHE A 493 -1.15 -6.58 29.26
C PHE A 493 -1.73 -6.18 30.61
N PHE A 494 -2.31 -4.99 30.69
CA PHE A 494 -2.98 -4.46 31.88
C PHE A 494 -4.46 -4.27 31.58
N TYR A 495 -5.34 -4.79 32.43
CA TYR A 495 -6.77 -4.52 32.43
C TYR A 495 -7.15 -4.07 33.84
N SER A 496 -7.89 -2.98 33.96
CA SER A 496 -8.52 -2.59 35.23
C SER A 496 -9.99 -2.30 34.99
N GLY A 497 -10.84 -2.67 35.94
CA GLY A 497 -12.28 -2.49 35.83
C GLY A 497 -12.89 -2.24 37.20
N GLU A 498 -13.62 -1.14 37.33
CA GLU A 498 -14.33 -0.73 38.54
C GLU A 498 -15.79 -0.42 38.21
N GLY A 499 -16.71 -0.64 39.15
CA GLY A 499 -18.10 -0.26 38.94
C GLY A 499 -19.08 -0.80 39.95
N LYS A 500 -20.38 -0.68 39.63
CA LYS A 500 -21.48 -1.26 40.40
C LYS A 500 -22.29 -2.24 39.57
N ASP A 501 -22.53 -3.43 40.09
CA ASP A 501 -23.37 -4.43 39.44
C ASP A 501 -24.89 -4.12 39.59
N ARG A 502 -25.74 -4.95 38.97
CA ARG A 502 -27.21 -4.79 39.05
C ARG A 502 -27.77 -4.94 40.46
N ALA A 503 -27.07 -5.67 41.33
CA ALA A 503 -27.44 -5.85 42.73
C ALA A 503 -26.97 -4.69 43.62
N GLY A 504 -26.19 -3.74 43.08
CA GLY A 504 -25.64 -2.60 43.78
C GLY A 504 -24.29 -2.87 44.45
N ASN A 505 -23.69 -4.03 44.19
CA ASN A 505 -22.38 -4.38 44.71
C ASN A 505 -21.30 -3.60 43.94
N THR A 506 -20.36 -2.98 44.64
CA THR A 506 -19.18 -2.37 44.01
C THR A 506 -18.13 -3.43 43.73
N TYR A 507 -17.41 -3.30 42.63
CA TYR A 507 -16.24 -4.11 42.32
C TYR A 507 -15.10 -3.23 41.83
N ASP A 508 -13.88 -3.67 42.11
CA ASP A 508 -12.61 -3.20 41.55
C ASP A 508 -11.83 -4.45 41.15
N SER A 509 -11.18 -4.43 40.00
CA SER A 509 -10.45 -5.56 39.43
C SER A 509 -9.26 -5.07 38.64
N LEU A 510 -8.12 -5.72 38.81
CA LEU A 510 -6.86 -5.45 38.11
C LEU A 510 -6.28 -6.78 37.63
N TRP A 511 -6.10 -6.91 36.32
CA TRP A 511 -5.50 -8.05 35.65
C TRP A 511 -4.21 -7.58 34.99
N VAL A 512 -3.11 -8.29 35.21
CA VAL A 512 -1.81 -8.03 34.57
C VAL A 512 -1.25 -9.35 34.04
N THR A 513 -0.97 -9.44 32.75
CA THR A 513 -0.22 -10.58 32.18
C THR A 513 1.27 -10.29 32.22
N GLY A 514 2.11 -11.31 32.02
CA GLY A 514 3.56 -11.15 32.13
C GLY A 514 4.28 -10.65 30.90
N TYR A 515 5.51 -10.18 31.14
CA TYR A 515 6.57 -10.16 30.16
C TYR A 515 6.92 -11.57 29.70
N TYR A 516 6.82 -11.83 28.41
CA TYR A 516 7.25 -13.07 27.77
C TYR A 516 8.50 -12.78 26.93
N SER A 517 9.60 -13.50 27.15
CA SER A 517 10.81 -13.39 26.35
C SER A 517 11.25 -14.76 25.87
N TRP A 518 11.61 -14.87 24.60
CA TRP A 518 12.04 -16.13 24.00
C TRP A 518 13.16 -15.90 23.00
N ASN A 519 14.28 -16.58 23.20
CA ASN A 519 15.48 -16.52 22.37
C ASN A 519 15.75 -17.89 21.76
N ASN A 520 15.96 -17.93 20.45
CA ASN A 520 16.44 -19.09 19.71
C ASN A 520 17.77 -18.74 19.05
N LYS A 521 18.73 -19.65 19.14
CA LYS A 521 20.01 -19.63 18.44
C LYS A 521 20.16 -20.95 17.72
N SER A 522 20.55 -20.90 16.46
CA SER A 522 20.78 -22.08 15.62
C SER A 522 22.07 -21.85 14.84
N ALA A 523 23.17 -22.43 15.30
CA ALA A 523 24.40 -22.58 14.54
C ALA A 523 24.40 -23.91 13.77
N VAL A 524 25.25 -24.05 12.76
CA VAL A 524 25.38 -25.27 11.92
C VAL A 524 25.51 -26.55 12.76
N TYR A 525 26.16 -26.45 13.92
CA TYR A 525 26.40 -27.57 14.84
C TYR A 525 25.84 -27.33 16.26
N ASN A 526 24.92 -26.39 16.49
CA ASN A 526 24.33 -26.23 17.82
C ASN A 526 22.99 -25.49 17.76
N THR A 527 21.97 -26.06 18.38
CA THR A 527 20.66 -25.39 18.53
C THR A 527 20.38 -25.15 20.01
N ALA A 528 20.13 -23.90 20.37
CA ALA A 528 19.77 -23.49 21.73
C ALA A 528 18.51 -22.64 21.71
N SER A 529 17.58 -22.91 22.62
CA SER A 529 16.40 -22.09 22.86
C SER A 529 16.26 -21.82 24.34
N SER A 530 15.93 -20.59 24.72
CA SER A 530 15.70 -20.20 26.10
C SER A 530 14.57 -19.19 26.14
N GLY A 531 13.60 -19.37 27.03
CA GLY A 531 12.56 -18.40 27.24
C GLY A 531 12.17 -18.28 28.70
N SER A 532 11.71 -17.10 29.05
CA SER A 532 11.28 -16.74 30.40
C SER A 532 9.99 -15.94 30.34
N MET A 533 9.10 -16.17 31.30
CA MET A 533 7.81 -15.50 31.44
C MET A 533 7.67 -14.93 32.85
N PHE A 534 7.43 -13.63 33.01
CA PHE A 534 7.41 -12.92 34.30
C PHE A 534 6.32 -11.84 34.37
N PRO A 535 5.46 -11.77 35.41
CA PRO A 535 4.68 -12.87 36.01
C PRO A 535 3.61 -13.38 35.05
N LEU A 536 3.31 -14.68 34.96
CA LEU A 536 2.29 -15.21 34.03
C LEU A 536 0.95 -14.50 34.13
N PHE A 537 0.53 -14.18 35.35
CA PHE A 537 -0.79 -13.63 35.65
C PHE A 537 -0.83 -13.04 37.05
N PHE A 538 -1.17 -11.75 37.17
CA PHE A 538 -1.57 -11.10 38.41
C PHE A 538 -3.03 -10.70 38.30
N TYR A 539 -3.81 -11.04 39.30
CA TYR A 539 -5.21 -10.65 39.36
C TYR A 539 -5.56 -10.24 40.77
N ASN A 540 -6.04 -9.01 40.95
CA ASN A 540 -6.57 -8.52 42.19
C ASN A 540 -8.02 -8.10 41.96
N SER A 541 -8.92 -8.45 42.87
CA SER A 541 -10.24 -7.86 42.85
C SER A 541 -10.79 -7.69 44.26
N ARG A 542 -11.54 -6.60 44.43
CA ARG A 542 -12.25 -6.24 45.64
C ARG A 542 -13.70 -6.07 45.29
N ALA A 543 -14.60 -6.59 46.11
CA ALA A 543 -16.02 -6.36 45.97
C ALA A 543 -16.60 -5.95 47.31
N THR A 544 -17.57 -5.03 47.28
CA THR A 544 -18.39 -4.71 48.44
C THR A 544 -19.82 -4.93 48.04
N ASP A 545 -20.52 -5.78 48.78
CA ASP A 545 -21.92 -6.03 48.50
C ASP A 545 -22.80 -4.85 48.91
N LYS A 546 -24.08 -4.87 48.51
CA LYS A 546 -25.06 -3.84 48.89
C LYS A 546 -25.29 -3.66 50.41
N HIS A 547 -24.80 -4.60 51.23
CA HIS A 547 -24.90 -4.58 52.68
C HIS A 547 -23.59 -4.12 53.35
N GLY A 548 -22.60 -3.66 52.58
CA GLY A 548 -21.31 -3.19 53.09
C GLY A 548 -20.32 -4.31 53.43
N ARG A 549 -20.56 -5.54 52.97
CA ARG A 549 -19.68 -6.69 53.21
C ARG A 549 -18.63 -6.75 52.13
N GLU A 550 -17.38 -6.82 52.57
CA GLU A 550 -16.21 -6.79 51.69
C GLU A 550 -15.73 -8.22 51.41
N SER A 551 -15.31 -8.44 50.17
CA SER A 551 -14.47 -9.56 49.78
C SER A 551 -13.30 -9.06 48.94
N SER A 552 -12.13 -9.63 49.14
CA SER A 552 -10.95 -9.33 48.34
C SER A 552 -10.22 -10.62 47.97
N TYR A 553 -9.66 -10.66 46.78
CA TYR A 553 -8.90 -11.80 46.30
C TYR A 553 -7.75 -11.34 45.43
N SER A 554 -6.59 -11.96 45.63
CA SER A 554 -5.40 -11.69 44.83
C SER A 554 -4.72 -12.97 44.41
N ASN A 555 -4.23 -13.00 43.17
CA ASN A 555 -3.55 -14.13 42.54
C ASN A 555 -2.28 -13.65 41.89
N ILE A 556 -1.18 -14.39 42.07
CA ILE A 556 0.11 -14.11 41.42
C ILE A 556 0.74 -15.42 40.95
N ALA A 557 0.95 -15.57 39.64
CA ALA A 557 1.70 -16.67 39.04
C ALA A 557 3.08 -16.17 38.58
N LEU A 558 4.16 -16.53 39.29
CA LEU A 558 5.37 -15.69 39.26
C LEU A 558 6.41 -15.98 38.18
N LEU A 559 6.55 -17.20 37.64
CA LEU A 559 7.56 -17.44 36.58
C LEU A 559 7.41 -18.79 35.90
N TYR A 560 7.65 -18.80 34.59
CA TYR A 560 8.04 -19.99 33.83
C TYR A 560 9.35 -19.72 33.09
N ASN A 561 10.39 -20.50 33.35
CA ASN A 561 11.65 -20.46 32.61
C ASN A 561 11.91 -21.82 31.98
N ARG A 562 12.31 -21.81 30.70
CA ARG A 562 12.66 -23.00 29.94
C ARG A 562 13.93 -22.75 29.16
N SER A 563 14.88 -23.67 29.23
CA SER A 563 16.00 -23.72 28.30
C SER A 563 16.13 -25.11 27.69
N LYS A 564 16.60 -25.16 26.45
CA LYS A 564 16.93 -26.38 25.72
C LYS A 564 18.15 -26.12 24.86
N SER A 565 19.11 -27.04 24.86
CA SER A 565 20.27 -27.01 23.98
C SER A 565 20.50 -28.40 23.40
N THR A 566 20.96 -28.46 22.16
CA THR A 566 21.24 -29.70 21.43
C THR A 566 22.50 -29.52 20.59
N ASP A 567 23.46 -30.40 20.87
CA ASP A 567 24.70 -30.58 20.10
C ASP A 567 24.52 -31.82 19.19
N PRO A 568 24.45 -31.65 17.86
CA PRO A 568 24.30 -32.72 16.89
C PRO A 568 25.57 -33.55 16.68
N GLU A 569 26.77 -33.06 17.02
CA GLU A 569 28.01 -33.85 16.86
C GLU A 569 28.15 -34.88 17.99
N SER A 570 27.90 -34.47 19.22
CA SER A 570 27.94 -35.36 20.39
C SER A 570 26.61 -36.06 20.68
N GLY A 571 25.53 -35.68 19.97
CA GLY A 571 24.16 -36.07 20.26
C GLY A 571 23.66 -35.60 21.64
N ALA A 572 24.39 -34.71 22.31
CA ALA A 572 24.08 -34.25 23.65
C ALA A 572 22.94 -33.22 23.64
N ALA A 573 21.87 -33.51 24.37
CA ALA A 573 20.74 -32.64 24.60
C ALA A 573 20.64 -32.28 26.08
N SER A 574 20.38 -31.01 26.37
CA SER A 574 20.01 -30.55 27.71
C SER A 574 18.67 -29.81 27.65
N SER A 575 17.86 -29.96 28.70
CA SER A 575 16.68 -29.12 28.89
C SER A 575 16.46 -28.85 30.37
N SER A 576 16.12 -27.61 30.70
CA SER A 576 15.74 -27.19 32.04
C SER A 576 14.39 -26.51 32.01
N TYR A 577 13.62 -26.71 33.07
CA TYR A 577 12.31 -26.12 33.31
C TYR A 577 12.28 -25.63 34.74
N SER A 578 11.76 -24.44 34.97
CA SER A 578 11.58 -23.87 36.30
C SER A 578 10.27 -23.10 36.35
N VAL A 579 9.41 -23.43 37.30
CA VAL A 579 8.14 -22.75 37.56
C VAL A 579 8.19 -22.20 38.99
N LEU A 580 8.01 -20.89 39.17
CA LEU A 580 7.93 -20.29 40.52
C LEU A 580 6.52 -20.47 41.11
N PRO A 581 6.41 -20.36 42.45
CA PRO A 581 5.16 -20.50 43.20
C PRO A 581 3.98 -19.68 42.64
N PHE A 582 2.79 -20.29 42.66
CA PHE A 582 1.50 -19.60 42.53
C PHE A 582 1.04 -19.16 43.91
N PHE A 583 0.62 -17.91 44.05
CA PHE A 583 0.08 -17.34 45.27
C PHE A 583 -1.38 -16.97 45.05
N TYR A 584 -2.28 -17.45 45.90
CA TYR A 584 -3.65 -16.97 46.01
C TYR A 584 -3.85 -16.46 47.43
N SER A 585 -4.44 -15.28 47.61
CA SER A 585 -4.97 -14.84 48.89
C SER A 585 -6.42 -14.40 48.74
N GLY A 586 -7.27 -14.72 49.70
CA GLY A 586 -8.67 -14.29 49.71
C GLY A 586 -9.10 -13.89 51.13
N GLU A 587 -9.87 -12.81 51.23
CA GLU A 587 -10.53 -12.34 52.45
C GLU A 587 -12.03 -12.19 52.16
N GLU A 588 -12.90 -12.76 52.98
CA GLU A 588 -14.36 -12.72 52.79
C GLU A 588 -15.12 -12.49 54.09
N LYS A 589 -16.22 -11.75 54.04
CA LYS A 589 -17.20 -11.61 55.14
C LYS A 589 -18.53 -12.30 54.82
N ASP A 590 -18.95 -13.26 55.64
CA ASP A 590 -20.21 -13.98 55.42
C ASP A 590 -21.46 -13.21 55.90
N ARG A 591 -22.65 -13.82 55.81
CA ARG A 591 -23.92 -13.22 56.27
C ARG A 591 -24.01 -13.08 57.78
N ALA A 592 -23.26 -13.87 58.54
CA ALA A 592 -23.24 -13.83 59.99
C ALA A 592 -22.25 -12.79 60.52
N GLY A 593 -21.44 -12.17 59.65
CA GLY A 593 -20.39 -11.22 60.02
C GLY A 593 -19.07 -11.89 60.36
N ASN A 594 -18.90 -13.16 60.02
CA ASN A 594 -17.63 -13.87 60.21
C ASN A 594 -16.68 -13.50 59.05
N THR A 595 -15.42 -13.22 59.38
CA THR A 595 -14.34 -12.98 58.42
C THR A 595 -13.59 -14.28 58.16
N TYR A 596 -13.20 -14.54 56.92
CA TYR A 596 -12.38 -15.68 56.51
C TYR A 596 -11.21 -15.17 55.67
N ASP A 597 -9.98 -15.50 56.07
CA ASP A 597 -8.79 -15.31 55.26
C ASP A 597 -8.30 -16.66 54.77
N SER A 598 -7.76 -16.69 53.57
CA SER A 598 -7.11 -17.85 52.98
C SER A 598 -5.89 -17.43 52.19
N LEU A 599 -4.82 -18.23 52.27
CA LEU A 599 -3.58 -18.07 51.54
C LEU A 599 -3.16 -19.45 51.02
N TRP A 600 -3.04 -19.57 49.70
CA TRP A 600 -2.55 -20.77 49.03
C TRP A 600 -1.24 -20.44 48.33
N VAL A 601 -0.23 -21.26 48.52
CA VAL A 601 1.06 -21.16 47.83
C VAL A 601 1.41 -22.53 47.26
N THR A 602 1.56 -22.65 45.94
CA THR A 602 2.14 -23.86 45.32
C THR A 602 3.65 -23.69 45.17
N GLY A 603 4.41 -24.77 45.04
CA GLY A 603 5.87 -24.71 45.09
C GLY A 603 6.59 -24.23 43.85
N TYR A 604 7.86 -23.90 44.05
CA TYR A 604 8.85 -23.89 43.00
C TYR A 604 9.03 -25.32 42.45
N TYR A 605 8.86 -25.49 41.15
CA TYR A 605 9.12 -26.73 40.42
C TYR A 605 10.33 -26.53 39.52
N SER A 606 11.40 -27.29 39.71
CA SER A 606 12.56 -27.31 38.82
C SER A 606 12.77 -28.70 38.25
N TRP A 607 13.09 -28.78 36.97
CA TRP A 607 13.36 -30.04 36.29
C TRP A 607 14.46 -29.88 35.25
N ASN A 608 15.51 -30.69 35.36
CA ASN A 608 16.69 -30.70 34.51
C ASN A 608 16.88 -32.08 33.90
N ASN A 609 16.94 -32.14 32.57
CA ASN A 609 17.30 -33.34 31.81
C ASN A 609 18.59 -33.07 31.04
N LYS A 610 19.52 -34.01 31.11
CA LYS A 610 20.68 -34.10 30.22
C LYS A 610 20.71 -35.49 29.61
N SER A 611 20.92 -35.56 28.30
CA SER A 611 20.96 -36.79 27.54
C SER A 611 22.11 -36.69 26.55
N ALA A 612 23.20 -37.42 26.78
CA ALA A 612 24.23 -37.69 25.78
C ALA A 612 24.01 -39.10 25.22
N VAL A 613 24.62 -39.41 24.06
CA VAL A 613 24.53 -40.71 23.35
C VAL A 613 24.71 -41.91 24.29
N TYR A 614 25.49 -41.72 25.36
CA TYR A 614 25.87 -42.77 26.30
C TYR A 614 25.42 -42.53 27.75
N ASN A 615 24.85 -41.36 28.10
CA ASN A 615 24.50 -41.06 29.49
C ASN A 615 23.24 -40.19 29.57
N THR A 616 22.22 -40.65 30.29
CA THR A 616 20.99 -39.88 30.55
C THR A 616 20.86 -39.61 32.05
N THR A 617 20.72 -38.33 32.40
CA THR A 617 20.45 -37.88 33.77
C THR A 617 19.21 -36.99 33.78
N SER A 618 18.29 -37.26 34.68
CA SER A 618 17.11 -36.46 34.95
C SER A 618 17.09 -36.10 36.43
N SER A 619 16.81 -34.85 36.78
CA SER A 619 16.67 -34.42 38.16
C SER A 619 15.58 -33.39 38.27
N GLY A 620 14.76 -33.44 39.31
CA GLY A 620 13.72 -32.46 39.54
C GLY A 620 13.41 -32.31 41.01
N SER A 621 13.16 -31.08 41.42
CA SER A 621 12.88 -30.68 42.80
C SER A 621 11.62 -29.83 42.85
N MET A 622 10.73 -30.10 43.80
CA MET A 622 9.52 -29.32 44.09
C MET A 622 9.54 -28.81 45.53
N PHE A 623 9.43 -27.49 45.76
CA PHE A 623 9.47 -26.90 47.11
C PHE A 623 8.70 -25.56 47.22
N PRO A 624 7.81 -25.35 48.22
CA PRO A 624 7.03 -26.36 48.94
C PRO A 624 5.94 -26.94 48.02
N LEU A 625 5.67 -28.25 48.05
CA LEU A 625 4.62 -28.84 47.20
C LEU A 625 3.28 -28.09 47.30
N PHE A 626 2.92 -27.67 48.52
CA PHE A 626 1.69 -26.95 48.81
C PHE A 626 1.75 -26.29 50.19
N PHE A 627 1.35 -25.03 50.30
CA PHE A 627 1.10 -24.34 51.56
C PHE A 627 -0.32 -23.77 51.53
N TYR A 628 -1.10 -24.03 52.56
CA TYR A 628 -2.43 -23.45 52.74
C TYR A 628 -2.58 -22.95 54.17
N ASN A 629 -2.90 -21.68 54.33
CA ASN A 629 -3.25 -21.09 55.61
C ASN A 629 -4.64 -20.50 55.50
N SER A 630 -5.52 -20.77 56.46
CA SER A 630 -6.81 -20.10 56.56
C SER A 630 -7.10 -19.70 57.98
N SER A 631 -7.52 -18.47 58.18
CA SER A 631 -8.03 -17.96 59.45
C SER A 631 -9.50 -17.63 59.31
N SER A 632 -10.28 -17.78 60.37
CA SER A 632 -11.61 -17.20 60.45
C SER A 632 -11.85 -16.57 61.81
N THR A 633 -12.53 -15.44 61.81
CA THR A 633 -12.96 -14.74 63.02
C THR A 633 -14.47 -14.67 62.98
N ASP A 634 -15.14 -15.22 63.98
CA ASP A 634 -16.58 -15.14 64.05
C ASP A 634 -17.06 -13.77 64.55
N LYS A 635 -18.37 -13.51 64.44
CA LYS A 635 -19.00 -12.26 64.91
C LYS A 635 -18.81 -11.96 66.40
N HIS A 636 -18.35 -12.93 67.19
CA HIS A 636 -18.08 -12.79 68.63
C HIS A 636 -16.59 -12.59 68.92
N GLY A 637 -15.75 -12.41 67.89
CA GLY A 637 -14.31 -12.24 68.02
C GLY A 637 -13.57 -13.54 68.35
N ARG A 638 -14.17 -14.70 68.07
CA ARG A 638 -13.48 -15.99 68.23
C ARG A 638 -12.71 -16.30 66.95
N GLU A 639 -11.42 -16.50 67.12
CA GLU A 639 -10.50 -16.84 66.03
C GLU A 639 -10.33 -18.36 65.92
N SER A 640 -10.22 -18.84 64.69
CA SER A 640 -9.73 -20.18 64.37
C SER A 640 -8.77 -20.09 63.18
N SER A 641 -7.72 -20.90 63.16
CA SER A 641 -6.77 -20.94 62.06
C SER A 641 -6.33 -22.36 61.73
N TYR A 642 -6.05 -22.62 60.46
CA TYR A 642 -5.64 -23.90 59.92
C TYR A 642 -4.46 -23.69 58.98
N ARG A 643 -3.39 -24.46 59.15
CA ARG A 643 -2.18 -24.40 58.33
C ARG A 643 -1.83 -25.79 57.81
N ASN A 644 -1.49 -25.88 56.53
CA ASN A 644 -1.04 -27.07 55.85
C ASN A 644 0.25 -26.76 55.12
N ILE A 645 1.28 -27.58 55.29
CA ILE A 645 2.58 -27.42 54.63
C ILE A 645 3.06 -28.78 54.12
N ALA A 646 3.22 -28.92 52.82
CA ALA A 646 3.86 -30.05 52.17
C ALA A 646 5.22 -29.60 51.63
N LEU A 647 6.32 -30.10 52.18
CA LEU A 647 7.61 -29.40 52.07
C LEU A 647 8.45 -29.72 50.84
N LEU A 648 8.68 -30.97 50.44
CA LEU A 648 9.64 -31.23 49.36
C LEU A 648 9.40 -32.56 48.68
N TYR A 649 9.47 -32.55 47.36
CA TYR A 649 9.64 -33.75 46.54
C TYR A 649 10.90 -33.59 45.68
N ASN A 650 11.88 -34.46 45.84
CA ASN A 650 13.08 -34.50 45.00
C ASN A 650 13.13 -35.84 44.29
N ARG A 651 13.43 -35.83 42.98
CA ARG A 651 13.65 -37.02 42.17
C ARG A 651 14.92 -36.83 41.36
N SER A 652 15.77 -37.85 41.35
CA SER A 652 16.85 -37.93 40.37
C SER A 652 16.91 -39.31 39.76
N THR A 653 17.27 -39.39 38.49
CA THR A 653 17.51 -40.65 37.78
C THR A 653 18.76 -40.51 36.94
N SER A 654 19.62 -41.52 36.92
CA SER A 654 20.78 -41.59 36.03
C SER A 654 20.87 -42.96 35.39
N LYS A 655 21.48 -43.03 34.20
CA LYS A 655 21.80 -44.29 33.54
C LYS A 655 23.29 -44.33 33.23
N ASP A 656 23.95 -45.38 33.70
CA ASP A 656 25.36 -45.63 33.46
C ASP A 656 25.58 -46.20 32.04
N PRO A 657 26.44 -45.58 31.21
CA PRO A 657 26.78 -46.07 29.89
C PRO A 657 27.33 -47.49 29.83
N GLU A 658 28.23 -47.84 30.75
CA GLU A 658 29.07 -49.03 30.60
C GLU A 658 28.33 -50.29 31.07
N SER A 659 27.54 -50.15 32.12
CA SER A 659 26.79 -51.26 32.72
C SER A 659 25.33 -51.33 32.28
N GLY A 660 24.82 -50.29 31.62
CA GLY A 660 23.40 -50.10 31.33
C GLY A 660 22.53 -49.92 32.59
N ALA A 661 23.15 -49.86 33.78
CA ALA A 661 22.45 -49.77 35.04
C ALA A 661 21.75 -48.41 35.18
N ALA A 662 20.49 -48.43 35.58
CA ALA A 662 19.75 -47.23 35.93
C ALA A 662 19.69 -47.08 37.45
N SER A 663 19.88 -45.86 37.93
CA SER A 663 19.62 -45.50 39.32
C SER A 663 18.53 -44.44 39.39
N SER A 664 17.68 -44.50 40.40
CA SER A 664 16.69 -43.47 40.68
C SER A 664 16.58 -43.24 42.18
N SER A 665 16.68 -42.00 42.62
CA SER A 665 16.45 -41.58 44.01
C SER A 665 15.22 -40.71 44.11
N TYR A 666 14.45 -40.91 45.18
CA TYR A 666 13.25 -40.16 45.53
C TYR A 666 13.35 -39.72 46.99
N SER A 667 13.03 -38.47 47.29
CA SER A 667 12.94 -38.00 48.67
C SER A 667 11.71 -37.12 48.85
N VAL A 668 10.91 -37.43 49.87
CA VAL A 668 9.69 -36.71 50.25
C VAL A 668 9.81 -36.24 51.68
N LEU A 669 9.81 -34.92 51.90
CA LEU A 669 9.78 -34.32 53.24
C LEU A 669 8.37 -34.34 53.83
N PRO A 670 8.24 -34.28 55.17
CA PRO A 670 6.98 -34.49 55.86
C PRO A 670 5.90 -33.44 55.55
N PHE A 671 4.65 -33.88 55.66
CA PHE A 671 3.44 -33.06 55.62
C PHE A 671 3.12 -32.58 57.04
N PHE A 672 2.90 -31.28 57.21
CA PHE A 672 2.49 -30.67 58.46
C PHE A 672 1.09 -30.10 58.33
N TYR A 673 0.20 -30.46 59.23
CA TYR A 673 -1.10 -29.82 59.42
C TYR A 673 -1.15 -29.27 60.85
N SER A 674 -1.50 -28.00 61.02
CA SER A 674 -1.83 -27.45 62.33
C SER A 674 -3.19 -26.77 62.33
N GLY A 675 -3.91 -26.84 63.43
CA GLY A 675 -5.22 -26.24 63.60
C GLY A 675 -5.40 -25.73 65.02
N GLU A 676 -5.67 -24.43 65.14
CA GLU A 676 -5.87 -23.74 66.42
C GLU A 676 -7.22 -23.02 66.40
N GLY A 677 -7.91 -22.90 67.53
CA GLY A 677 -9.14 -22.11 67.58
C GLY A 677 -9.90 -22.15 68.90
N LYS A 678 -11.07 -21.52 68.92
CA LYS A 678 -12.01 -21.54 70.06
C LYS A 678 -13.34 -22.17 69.67
N ASP A 679 -13.80 -23.12 70.50
CA ASP A 679 -15.09 -23.77 70.28
C ASP A 679 -16.28 -22.89 70.74
N ARG A 680 -17.51 -23.42 70.59
CA ARG A 680 -18.73 -22.71 71.01
C ARG A 680 -18.80 -22.44 72.52
N ALA A 681 -18.13 -23.24 73.32
CA ALA A 681 -18.06 -23.10 74.77
C ALA A 681 -16.93 -22.17 75.24
N GLY A 682 -16.12 -21.65 74.32
CA GLY A 682 -14.97 -20.76 74.61
C GLY A 682 -13.69 -21.53 74.95
N ASN A 683 -13.68 -22.85 74.76
CA ASN A 683 -12.49 -23.66 74.98
C ASN A 683 -11.51 -23.45 73.82
N THR A 684 -10.24 -23.22 74.12
CA THR A 684 -9.19 -23.19 73.10
C THR A 684 -8.77 -24.60 72.73
N TYR A 685 -8.43 -24.83 71.47
CA TYR A 685 -7.79 -26.05 71.02
C TYR A 685 -6.60 -25.71 70.12
N ASP A 686 -5.59 -26.57 70.16
CA ASP A 686 -4.45 -26.62 69.26
C ASP A 686 -4.26 -28.07 68.83
N SER A 687 -3.93 -28.30 67.58
CA SER A 687 -3.68 -29.61 66.99
C SER A 687 -2.55 -29.51 65.99
N LEU A 688 -1.58 -30.41 66.05
CA LEU A 688 -0.47 -30.54 65.12
C LEU A 688 -0.37 -31.99 64.66
N TRP A 689 -0.36 -32.19 63.35
CA TRP A 689 -0.11 -33.46 62.67
C TRP A 689 1.15 -33.33 61.82
N ALA A 690 2.09 -34.25 61.97
CA ALA A 690 3.21 -34.38 61.05
C ALA A 690 3.32 -35.82 60.55
N THR A 691 3.61 -36.00 59.25
CA THR A 691 4.02 -37.30 58.69
C THR A 691 5.55 -37.44 58.70
N GLY A 692 6.07 -38.59 58.31
CA GLY A 692 7.51 -38.86 58.29
C GLY A 692 8.26 -38.42 57.03
N TYR A 693 9.59 -38.53 57.06
CA TYR A 693 10.45 -38.41 55.87
C TYR A 693 10.57 -39.76 55.16
N TYR A 694 10.46 -39.74 53.85
CA TYR A 694 10.58 -40.93 53.00
C TYR A 694 11.69 -40.72 51.98
N SER A 695 12.70 -41.58 51.97
CA SER A 695 13.71 -41.64 50.91
C SER A 695 13.77 -43.03 50.32
N TRP A 696 13.82 -43.12 49.00
CA TRP A 696 13.90 -44.40 48.29
C TRP A 696 14.88 -44.32 47.12
N ASP A 697 15.85 -45.23 47.12
CA ASP A 697 16.83 -45.40 46.07
C ASP A 697 16.61 -46.76 45.39
N ASN A 698 16.46 -46.75 44.07
CA ASN A 698 16.45 -47.95 43.24
C ASN A 698 17.67 -47.96 42.36
N LYS A 699 18.34 -49.10 42.31
CA LYS A 699 19.40 -49.39 41.34
C LYS A 699 19.00 -50.66 40.59
N SER A 700 18.78 -50.54 39.28
CA SER A 700 18.48 -51.66 38.40
C SER A 700 19.66 -51.86 37.44
N ALA A 701 20.43 -52.93 37.65
CA ALA A 701 21.39 -53.45 36.69
C ALA A 701 20.73 -54.52 35.80
N VAL A 702 21.33 -54.83 34.65
CA VAL A 702 20.80 -55.77 33.63
C VAL A 702 20.38 -57.13 34.21
N TYR A 703 20.97 -57.56 35.33
CA TYR A 703 20.71 -58.85 35.98
C TYR A 703 20.28 -58.77 37.45
N ASN A 704 20.17 -57.58 38.04
CA ASN A 704 19.77 -57.45 39.45
C ASN A 704 19.18 -56.06 39.76
N THR A 705 18.02 -56.04 40.42
CA THR A 705 17.38 -54.81 40.89
C THR A 705 17.44 -54.78 42.40
N THR A 706 18.20 -53.82 42.94
CA THR A 706 18.26 -53.55 44.38
C THR A 706 17.51 -52.27 44.69
N SER A 707 16.51 -52.35 45.56
CA SER A 707 15.80 -51.21 46.11
C SER A 707 16.20 -51.04 47.59
N SER A 708 16.57 -49.82 47.98
CA SER A 708 16.89 -49.48 49.37
C SER A 708 16.11 -48.23 49.75
N GLY A 709 15.23 -48.35 50.75
CA GLY A 709 14.47 -47.23 51.30
C GLY A 709 14.93 -46.91 52.71
N SER A 710 15.00 -45.61 53.03
CA SER A 710 15.04 -45.12 54.41
C SER A 710 13.73 -44.43 54.68
N MET A 711 12.89 -45.04 55.52
CA MET A 711 11.64 -44.47 55.99
C MET A 711 11.85 -44.05 57.44
N PHE A 712 11.59 -42.79 57.75
CA PHE A 712 11.47 -42.30 59.13
C PHE A 712 10.01 -41.92 59.36
N PRO A 713 9.11 -42.88 59.61
CA PRO A 713 7.70 -42.59 59.81
C PRO A 713 7.51 -42.06 61.21
N LEU A 714 7.64 -40.74 61.35
CA LEU A 714 7.19 -40.04 62.53
C LEU A 714 5.75 -39.59 62.28
N PHE A 715 4.78 -40.34 62.80
CA PHE A 715 3.43 -39.80 62.94
C PHE A 715 3.36 -39.10 64.29
N PHE A 716 3.45 -37.78 64.24
CA PHE A 716 3.31 -36.92 65.41
C PHE A 716 1.91 -36.32 65.41
N TYR A 717 1.11 -36.63 66.43
CA TYR A 717 -0.15 -35.97 66.71
C TYR A 717 -0.11 -35.38 68.12
N ASN A 718 -0.22 -34.07 68.22
CA ASN A 718 -0.39 -33.38 69.49
C ASN A 718 -1.67 -32.57 69.41
N SER A 719 -2.59 -32.78 70.35
CA SER A 719 -3.73 -31.89 70.53
C SER A 719 -3.79 -31.43 71.97
N SER A 720 -3.96 -30.14 72.19
CA SER A 720 -4.21 -29.57 73.51
C SER A 720 -5.50 -28.78 73.48
N SER A 721 -6.25 -28.77 74.57
CA SER A 721 -7.39 -27.89 74.73
C SER A 721 -7.48 -27.35 76.14
N THR A 722 -7.84 -26.08 76.27
CA THR A 722 -8.07 -25.43 77.57
C THR A 722 -9.53 -25.06 77.65
N ASP A 723 -10.23 -25.52 78.67
CA ASP A 723 -11.62 -25.15 78.85
C ASP A 723 -11.77 -23.68 79.30
N LYS A 724 -13.00 -23.15 79.23
CA LYS A 724 -13.33 -21.79 79.69
C LYS A 724 -12.99 -21.49 81.17
N HIS A 725 -12.68 -22.52 81.96
CA HIS A 725 -12.31 -22.41 83.37
C HIS A 725 -10.79 -22.55 83.59
N GLY A 726 -10.00 -22.56 82.51
CA GLY A 726 -8.54 -22.68 82.58
C GLY A 726 -8.06 -24.10 82.84
N ARG A 727 -8.90 -25.13 82.68
CA ARG A 727 -8.49 -26.53 82.82
C ARG A 727 -7.91 -27.01 81.50
N GLU A 728 -6.65 -27.43 81.54
CA GLU A 728 -5.92 -27.95 80.38
C GLU A 728 -6.13 -29.47 80.22
N SER A 729 -6.26 -29.90 78.98
CA SER A 729 -6.18 -31.30 78.59
C SER A 729 -5.27 -31.42 77.38
N SER A 730 -4.37 -32.39 77.36
CA SER A 730 -3.44 -32.60 76.25
C SER A 730 -3.33 -34.07 75.89
N TYR A 731 -3.39 -34.38 74.61
CA TYR A 731 -3.23 -35.70 74.04
C TYR A 731 -2.07 -35.69 73.06
N ARG A 732 -1.05 -36.52 73.31
CA ARG A 732 0.16 -36.63 72.50
C ARG A 732 0.37 -38.07 72.09
N ASN A 733 0.32 -38.34 70.79
CA ASN A 733 0.68 -39.62 70.21
C ASN A 733 1.89 -39.45 69.30
N ILE A 734 2.88 -40.30 69.52
CA ILE A 734 4.02 -40.48 68.62
C ILE A 734 3.99 -41.94 68.21
N ALA A 735 3.62 -42.22 66.95
CA ALA A 735 3.72 -43.56 66.40
C ALA A 735 4.97 -43.65 65.52
N LEU A 736 5.92 -44.49 65.97
CA LEU A 736 7.06 -44.94 65.18
C LEU A 736 6.65 -46.26 64.52
N LEU A 737 6.40 -46.25 63.21
CA LEU A 737 6.23 -47.49 62.44
C LEU A 737 7.62 -48.03 62.09
N TYR A 738 7.91 -49.29 62.39
CA TYR A 738 9.19 -49.92 62.03
C TYR A 738 9.12 -50.55 60.64
#